data_AF-A0A163L9L7-F1
#
_entry.id   AF-A0A163L9L7-F1
#
_cell.length_a   1.000
_cell.length_b   1.000
_cell.length_c   1.000
_cell.angle_alpha   90.00
_cell.angle_beta   90.00
_cell.angle_gamma   90.00
#
_symmetry.space_group_name_H-M   'P 1'
#
loop_
_entity.id
_entity.type
_entity.pdbx_description
1 polymer ?
#
loop_
_entity_poly.entity_id
_entity_poly.type
_entity_poly.pdbx_seq_one_letter_code
_entity_poly.pdbx_strand_id
1 'polypeptide(L)'
;MSRSHANSVRTFAVVAVIASALAGCSDSPGAPDNLTSETGSVEIVRVSAHDPDAFTQGLEIDGNRLYESTGRVGQSWVRSSEISDEQSPASGPEVARADLDPPLFGEGITVAGDTLWQLTWKDGVAIARDKDTLTERERFPLDTEGWGICSLGDRIVSSDGSATLTFRDPETFAPISTVDVTRSSESVGKLNELECAEDGSVYANVWTTDTVVRIDPSDGSVTNVYDASPLREELVADGSTSTVDVLNGIAQIPGTDRFLLTGKYWPQMFEVHPGYDNYPPAARPDNYPPSARPAARRTPLPPLHPIPESRGDSESAAGSKTPGADAPKAPPMPRKLTVTRVAAMRSRELTNKGIATFQRAAKADGADKSGLTALTYAVMTNNATDAAISVALANTLFFSAATGEDKTKVALYLLITIAPFAVIAPLIGPMLDRLQRGRRIALASSFGIRTLLAVILVFNFDSWILYPAALGMMVLSKSFSVLKSAVTPRVLPPEIDLVRVNSRLTVFGLIGGTIGAGAVAGALALAFGSTGALWFAVAVTVFGAYLSMRIPSWVEVTEGEVPATITYHPDEAHHAGSAPPQPDAKPAKVRQPLGRAVIIGLWGNGTIRVLTGFLTLYIAFVAKSRTDHEPLQQAMMLGLVGAAAGLGNFAGNATGARLKLGRPALIVLRCTASVWIIAVIAALTDNLMTAALATLIASAASALAKVSLDASLQHDLPEESIASGFGRSETVLQLSWVLGGALGVLLPTEYWIGFTVVSVFLTIGLLQTFLSYRGSSLLPGLGGKRPDLAEQEVTEVIYTAISVLMVVALVAYVSVLFVIIKNINDDPEKLPVITAYAHGKTIETNPAGFCTIDLSQCAQVGDIYALDVPAGYPLQLSLSTDVSDAQWALLAVYEDADGNQTGEPRVFEPGEALAVTVESSSDPVKQLVGVEIHLAVGEGSEQGLLIWSIKTA
;
A
#
# COMPACT_ATOMS: atom_id res chain seq x y z
N MET A 1 5.42 38.62 33.35
CA MET A 1 6.73 37.91 33.34
C MET A 1 6.78 36.61 34.14
N SER A 2 5.80 36.25 35.00
CA SER A 2 5.85 35.00 35.79
C SER A 2 5.39 33.72 35.05
N ARG A 3 4.51 33.82 34.04
CA ARG A 3 4.04 32.64 33.26
C ARG A 3 5.06 32.11 32.23
N SER A 4 6.05 32.91 31.83
CA SER A 4 7.03 32.52 30.80
C SER A 4 8.13 31.58 31.34
N HIS A 5 8.53 31.74 32.61
CA HIS A 5 9.59 30.91 33.19
C HIS A 5 9.10 29.52 33.63
N ALA A 6 7.82 29.37 34.00
CA ALA A 6 7.24 28.07 34.33
C ALA A 6 7.09 27.14 33.10
N ASN A 7 6.88 27.72 31.91
CA ASN A 7 6.81 26.95 30.66
C ASN A 7 8.19 26.51 30.16
N SER A 8 9.23 27.37 30.23
CA SER A 8 10.58 26.98 29.79
C SER A 8 11.20 25.83 30.58
N VAL A 9 10.93 25.73 31.89
CA VAL A 9 11.46 24.65 32.74
C VAL A 9 10.73 23.32 32.47
N ARG A 10 9.44 23.36 32.10
CA ARG A 10 8.68 22.16 31.69
C ARG A 10 9.05 21.68 30.29
N THR A 11 9.35 22.59 29.36
CA THR A 11 9.78 22.23 28.00
C THR A 11 11.16 21.56 27.98
N PHE A 12 12.11 22.01 28.82
CA PHE A 12 13.45 21.41 28.89
C PHE A 12 13.47 19.99 29.48
N ALA A 13 12.60 19.71 30.46
CA ALA A 13 12.47 18.37 31.03
C ALA A 13 11.87 17.35 30.05
N VAL A 14 10.99 17.78 29.14
CA VAL A 14 10.35 16.93 28.12
C VAL A 14 11.27 16.66 26.92
N VAL A 15 12.09 17.63 26.52
CA VAL A 15 13.13 17.45 25.48
C VAL A 15 14.21 16.44 25.93
N ALA A 16 14.56 16.43 27.22
CA ALA A 16 15.49 15.46 27.78
C ALA A 16 14.94 14.02 27.76
N VAL A 17 13.63 13.82 27.98
CA VAL A 17 12.98 12.49 27.90
C VAL A 17 12.89 11.99 26.44
N ILE A 18 12.74 12.89 25.47
CA ILE A 18 12.76 12.55 24.03
C ILE A 18 14.18 12.20 23.58
N ALA A 19 15.21 12.87 24.09
CA ALA A 19 16.61 12.52 23.82
C ALA A 19 16.99 11.14 24.40
N SER A 20 16.46 10.77 25.56
CA SER A 20 16.63 9.43 26.16
C SER A 20 15.92 8.32 25.38
N ALA A 21 14.80 8.63 24.72
CA ALA A 21 14.08 7.67 23.87
C ALA A 21 14.77 7.45 22.50
N LEU A 22 15.54 8.43 22.02
CA LEU A 22 16.36 8.31 20.81
C LEU A 22 17.76 7.73 21.07
N ALA A 23 18.30 7.91 22.29
CA ALA A 23 19.59 7.35 22.71
C ALA A 23 19.52 5.86 23.14
N GLY A 24 18.34 5.24 23.15
CA GLY A 24 18.16 3.80 23.38
C GLY A 24 18.58 2.91 22.20
N CYS A 25 19.15 3.47 21.14
CA CYS A 25 19.77 2.75 20.03
C CYS A 25 21.29 2.64 20.26
N SER A 26 21.71 1.83 21.22
CA SER A 26 23.08 1.31 21.28
C SER A 26 23.16 0.16 22.28
N ASP A 27 23.49 -1.01 21.71
CA ASP A 27 24.01 -2.25 22.28
C ASP A 27 23.60 -2.70 23.68
N SER A 28 23.06 -3.91 23.72
CA SER A 28 23.32 -4.86 24.81
C SER A 28 23.32 -6.29 24.28
N PRO A 29 24.16 -7.16 24.87
CA PRO A 29 24.81 -8.29 24.19
C PRO A 29 23.82 -9.39 23.82
N GLY A 30 24.10 -10.02 22.67
CA GLY A 30 23.32 -11.09 22.08
C GLY A 30 23.00 -12.20 23.06
N ALA A 31 21.69 -12.42 23.26
CA ALA A 31 21.20 -13.77 23.44
C ALA A 31 21.07 -14.37 22.03
N PRO A 32 21.49 -15.63 21.79
CA PRO A 32 21.47 -16.19 20.45
C PRO A 32 20.03 -16.22 19.93
N ASP A 33 19.85 -15.63 18.75
CA ASP A 33 18.63 -15.74 17.96
C ASP A 33 18.45 -17.22 17.60
N ASN A 34 17.37 -17.84 18.10
CA ASN A 34 16.86 -19.07 17.51
C ASN A 34 16.19 -18.71 16.18
N LEU A 35 17.01 -18.50 15.14
CA LEU A 35 16.59 -18.77 13.76
C LEU A 35 16.34 -20.28 13.70
N THR A 36 15.07 -20.67 13.74
CA THR A 36 14.67 -22.00 13.31
C THR A 36 14.95 -22.06 11.83
N SER A 37 16.03 -22.75 11.46
CA SER A 37 16.27 -23.17 10.09
C SER A 37 15.01 -23.86 9.58
N GLU A 38 14.32 -23.26 8.62
CA GLU A 38 13.24 -23.94 7.90
C GLU A 38 13.86 -25.15 7.20
N THR A 39 13.12 -26.25 7.16
CA THR A 39 13.55 -27.50 6.51
C THR A 39 12.61 -27.70 5.33
N GLY A 40 13.09 -27.48 4.12
CA GLY A 40 12.34 -27.72 2.88
C GLY A 40 12.71 -29.08 2.28
N SER A 41 11.87 -29.64 1.41
CA SER A 41 12.20 -30.81 0.60
C SER A 41 12.48 -30.40 -0.85
N VAL A 42 13.36 -31.12 -1.55
CA VAL A 42 13.58 -30.89 -2.99
C VAL A 42 12.51 -31.61 -3.81
N GLU A 43 12.08 -30.97 -4.89
CA GLU A 43 11.11 -31.55 -5.83
C GLU A 43 11.76 -31.86 -7.17
N ILE A 44 11.59 -33.09 -7.65
CA ILE A 44 12.10 -33.54 -8.93
C ILE A 44 11.28 -32.90 -10.06
N VAL A 45 11.92 -32.06 -10.86
CA VAL A 45 11.35 -31.48 -12.09
C VAL A 45 11.59 -32.42 -13.26
N ARG A 46 12.80 -32.99 -13.35
CA ARG A 46 13.22 -33.88 -14.44
C ARG A 46 14.34 -34.80 -14.00
N VAL A 47 14.39 -35.98 -14.61
CA VAL A 47 15.48 -36.95 -14.46
C VAL A 47 16.18 -37.11 -15.81
N SER A 48 17.51 -37.04 -15.79
CA SER A 48 18.38 -37.29 -16.94
C SER A 48 19.34 -38.44 -16.64
N ALA A 49 19.81 -39.14 -17.67
CA ALA A 49 20.84 -40.15 -17.50
C ALA A 49 22.16 -39.50 -17.08
N HIS A 50 22.88 -40.15 -16.17
CA HIS A 50 24.21 -39.76 -15.70
C HIS A 50 25.15 -40.96 -15.77
N ASP A 51 26.45 -40.69 -15.87
CA ASP A 51 27.47 -41.74 -15.98
C ASP A 51 27.59 -42.52 -14.66
N PRO A 52 27.20 -43.81 -14.60
CA PRO A 52 27.22 -44.57 -13.36
C PRO A 52 28.65 -44.87 -12.86
N ASP A 53 29.68 -44.67 -13.68
CA ASP A 53 31.08 -44.85 -13.29
C ASP A 53 31.71 -43.54 -12.77
N ALA A 54 30.98 -42.42 -12.81
CA ALA A 54 31.46 -41.12 -12.34
C ALA A 54 31.40 -40.99 -10.82
N PHE A 55 32.57 -40.86 -10.18
CA PHE A 55 32.66 -40.49 -8.76
C PHE A 55 32.63 -38.97 -8.62
N THR A 56 31.48 -38.34 -8.88
CA THR A 56 31.30 -36.89 -8.99
C THR A 56 31.76 -36.12 -7.75
N GLN A 57 32.62 -35.14 -7.96
CA GLN A 57 33.21 -34.29 -6.92
C GLN A 57 33.01 -32.80 -7.13
N GLY A 58 32.69 -32.37 -8.35
CA GLY A 58 32.30 -31.00 -8.66
C GLY A 58 31.42 -30.96 -9.90
N LEU A 59 30.42 -30.09 -9.89
CA LEU A 59 29.47 -29.90 -10.97
C LEU A 59 29.23 -28.41 -11.15
N GLU A 60 29.19 -27.89 -12.37
CA GLU A 60 28.91 -26.48 -12.60
C GLU A 60 28.38 -26.23 -14.00
N ILE A 61 27.51 -25.23 -14.15
CA ILE A 61 27.09 -24.72 -15.46
C ILE A 61 27.67 -23.32 -15.69
N ASP A 62 28.45 -23.14 -16.76
CA ASP A 62 28.85 -21.82 -17.27
C ASP A 62 28.39 -21.68 -18.72
N GLY A 63 27.50 -20.72 -18.97
CA GLY A 63 26.93 -20.45 -20.28
C GLY A 63 26.15 -21.64 -20.85
N ASN A 64 26.66 -22.25 -21.93
CA ASN A 64 26.05 -23.40 -22.60
C ASN A 64 26.78 -24.73 -22.33
N ARG A 65 27.64 -24.76 -21.30
CA ARG A 65 28.45 -25.93 -20.95
C ARG A 65 28.13 -26.40 -19.54
N LEU A 66 27.99 -27.72 -19.40
CA LEU A 66 28.01 -28.41 -18.11
C LEU A 66 29.41 -28.99 -17.90
N TYR A 67 30.02 -28.62 -16.79
CA TYR A 67 31.31 -29.14 -16.34
C TYR A 67 31.12 -30.13 -15.21
N GLU A 68 31.94 -31.18 -15.20
CA GLU A 68 31.95 -32.17 -14.14
C GLU A 68 33.38 -32.61 -13.84
N SER A 69 33.69 -32.76 -12.56
CA SER A 69 34.94 -33.32 -12.04
C SER A 69 34.65 -34.59 -11.26
N THR A 70 35.52 -35.58 -11.42
CA THR A 70 35.44 -36.85 -10.68
C THR A 70 36.71 -37.12 -9.88
N GLY A 71 36.51 -37.85 -8.78
CA GLY A 71 37.58 -38.35 -7.93
C GLY A 71 37.94 -39.81 -8.22
N ARG A 72 39.00 -40.29 -7.55
CA ARG A 72 39.68 -41.61 -7.58
C ARG A 72 41.08 -41.52 -8.19
N VAL A 73 42.09 -41.93 -7.43
CA VAL A 73 43.49 -41.91 -7.89
C VAL A 73 43.64 -42.77 -9.14
N GLY A 74 44.15 -42.16 -10.22
CA GLY A 74 44.34 -42.82 -11.52
C GLY A 74 43.07 -43.05 -12.33
N GLN A 75 41.93 -42.51 -11.88
CA GLN A 75 40.64 -42.54 -12.58
C GLN A 75 39.93 -41.18 -12.57
N SER A 76 40.53 -40.15 -11.95
CA SER A 76 39.96 -38.80 -11.85
C SER A 76 40.02 -38.11 -13.21
N TRP A 77 38.96 -37.41 -13.57
CA TRP A 77 38.89 -36.64 -14.81
C TRP A 77 38.04 -35.38 -14.62
N VAL A 78 38.25 -34.39 -15.47
CA VAL A 78 37.34 -33.26 -15.67
C VAL A 78 36.82 -33.28 -17.09
N ARG A 79 35.52 -33.02 -17.26
CA ARG A 79 34.80 -33.05 -18.53
C ARG A 79 33.96 -31.80 -18.69
N SER A 80 33.79 -31.35 -19.92
CA SER A 80 32.76 -30.40 -20.33
C SER A 80 31.88 -31.01 -21.41
N SER A 81 30.59 -30.73 -21.36
CA SER A 81 29.58 -31.20 -22.33
C SER A 81 28.69 -30.03 -22.74
N GLU A 82 28.13 -30.09 -23.95
CA GLU A 82 27.15 -29.08 -24.37
C GLU A 82 25.83 -29.27 -23.61
N ILE A 83 25.13 -28.18 -23.38
CA ILE A 83 23.73 -28.20 -22.93
C ILE A 83 22.87 -28.28 -24.20
N SER A 84 22.37 -29.48 -24.53
CA SER A 84 21.82 -29.81 -25.86
C SER A 84 20.37 -29.36 -26.12
N ASP A 85 19.69 -28.74 -25.16
CA ASP A 85 18.47 -27.94 -25.31
C ASP A 85 18.12 -27.31 -23.94
N GLU A 86 17.37 -26.21 -23.90
CA GLU A 86 16.75 -25.67 -22.67
C GLU A 86 15.89 -26.71 -21.91
N GLN A 87 15.64 -27.88 -22.53
CA GLN A 87 14.84 -28.97 -22.00
C GLN A 87 15.62 -30.21 -21.50
N SER A 88 16.96 -30.30 -21.59
CA SER A 88 17.69 -31.43 -20.98
C SER A 88 19.21 -31.17 -20.80
N PRO A 89 19.60 -30.32 -19.82
CA PRO A 89 20.96 -29.80 -19.72
C PRO A 89 22.07 -30.83 -19.43
N ALA A 90 21.73 -32.02 -18.95
CA ALA A 90 22.71 -33.06 -18.60
C ALA A 90 23.02 -34.06 -19.72
N SER A 91 22.45 -33.91 -20.92
CA SER A 91 22.44 -34.97 -21.96
C SER A 91 23.19 -34.65 -23.25
N GLY A 92 23.92 -33.53 -23.31
CA GLY A 92 24.60 -33.15 -24.53
C GLY A 92 25.95 -33.84 -24.74
N PRO A 93 26.50 -33.74 -25.96
CA PRO A 93 27.75 -34.38 -26.31
C PRO A 93 28.92 -33.81 -25.50
N GLU A 94 29.89 -34.68 -25.19
CA GLU A 94 31.18 -34.28 -24.62
C GLU A 94 31.92 -33.35 -25.59
N VAL A 95 32.39 -32.20 -25.08
CA VAL A 95 33.15 -31.20 -25.84
C VAL A 95 34.64 -31.32 -25.57
N ALA A 96 35.02 -31.48 -24.31
CA ALA A 96 36.41 -31.64 -23.89
C ALA A 96 36.48 -32.49 -22.62
N ARG A 97 37.59 -33.22 -22.47
CA ARG A 97 37.90 -34.02 -21.28
C ARG A 97 39.40 -34.02 -21.03
N ALA A 98 39.79 -33.98 -19.76
CA ALA A 98 41.17 -34.15 -19.31
C ALA A 98 41.21 -35.11 -18.12
N ASP A 99 42.01 -36.17 -18.23
CA ASP A 99 42.27 -37.09 -17.14
C ASP A 99 43.37 -36.53 -16.21
N LEU A 100 43.33 -36.91 -14.93
CA LEU A 100 44.33 -36.51 -13.93
C LEU A 100 45.28 -37.69 -13.69
N ASP A 101 46.57 -37.44 -13.90
CA ASP A 101 47.60 -38.45 -13.66
C ASP A 101 47.71 -38.80 -12.17
N PRO A 102 47.93 -40.08 -11.81
CA PRO A 102 48.32 -40.45 -10.45
C PRO A 102 49.53 -39.64 -9.96
N PRO A 103 49.58 -39.23 -8.68
CA PRO A 103 48.71 -39.66 -7.58
C PRO A 103 47.45 -38.82 -7.37
N LEU A 104 47.16 -37.87 -8.27
CA LEU A 104 46.14 -36.85 -8.03
C LEU A 104 44.74 -37.46 -7.88
N PHE A 105 44.01 -36.93 -6.91
CA PHE A 105 42.58 -37.18 -6.72
C PHE A 105 41.81 -35.89 -6.99
N GLY A 106 41.01 -35.85 -8.05
CA GLY A 106 40.21 -34.68 -8.44
C GLY A 106 39.05 -34.43 -7.50
N GLU A 107 38.82 -33.15 -7.17
CA GLU A 107 37.72 -32.69 -6.30
C GLU A 107 36.89 -31.60 -7.01
N GLY A 108 36.30 -30.65 -6.28
CA GLY A 108 35.43 -29.61 -6.81
C GLY A 108 36.03 -28.77 -7.95
N ILE A 109 35.16 -28.25 -8.80
CA ILE A 109 35.50 -27.35 -9.91
C ILE A 109 34.65 -26.07 -9.89
N THR A 110 35.21 -24.96 -10.35
CA THR A 110 34.43 -23.74 -10.64
C THR A 110 35.05 -22.93 -11.77
N VAL A 111 34.24 -22.17 -12.50
CA VAL A 111 34.67 -21.26 -13.56
C VAL A 111 34.73 -19.84 -13.00
N ALA A 112 35.93 -19.26 -13.05
CA ALA A 112 36.17 -17.86 -12.73
C ALA A 112 36.79 -17.17 -13.97
N GLY A 113 35.95 -16.42 -14.70
CA GLY A 113 36.36 -15.75 -15.94
C GLY A 113 36.68 -16.75 -17.06
N ASP A 114 37.95 -16.77 -17.48
CA ASP A 114 38.48 -17.66 -18.54
C ASP A 114 39.25 -18.87 -17.98
N THR A 115 39.14 -19.11 -16.66
CA THR A 115 39.83 -20.20 -15.96
C THR A 115 38.81 -21.14 -15.32
N LEU A 116 38.97 -22.44 -15.56
CA LEU A 116 38.33 -23.48 -14.78
C LEU A 116 39.29 -23.94 -13.69
N TRP A 117 38.92 -23.71 -12.45
CA TRP A 117 39.66 -24.15 -11.26
C TRP A 117 39.23 -25.56 -10.91
N GLN A 118 40.20 -26.44 -10.60
CA GLN A 118 39.95 -27.79 -10.13
C GLN A 118 40.77 -28.05 -8.87
N LEU A 119 40.10 -28.41 -7.77
CA LEU A 119 40.75 -28.81 -6.53
C LEU A 119 41.26 -30.25 -6.58
N THR A 120 42.18 -30.55 -5.67
CA THR A 120 42.63 -31.92 -5.39
C THR A 120 42.44 -32.21 -3.90
N TRP A 121 42.19 -33.47 -3.55
CA TRP A 121 41.78 -33.83 -2.20
C TRP A 121 42.88 -33.57 -1.15
N LYS A 122 43.95 -34.36 -1.20
CA LYS A 122 45.06 -34.33 -0.23
C LYS A 122 46.40 -33.98 -0.87
N ASP A 123 46.40 -33.72 -2.17
CA ASP A 123 47.61 -33.43 -2.92
C ASP A 123 48.08 -31.98 -2.72
N GLY A 124 47.26 -31.12 -2.12
CA GLY A 124 47.62 -29.75 -1.73
C GLY A 124 47.79 -28.81 -2.93
N VAL A 125 47.04 -29.05 -4.01
CA VAL A 125 47.13 -28.28 -5.26
C VAL A 125 45.74 -27.91 -5.80
N ALA A 126 45.59 -26.66 -6.24
CA ALA A 126 44.52 -26.23 -7.13
C ALA A 126 45.06 -26.09 -8.56
N ILE A 127 44.39 -26.68 -9.54
CA ILE A 127 44.80 -26.69 -10.94
C ILE A 127 43.98 -25.63 -11.68
N ALA A 128 44.65 -24.66 -12.30
CA ALA A 128 44.05 -23.70 -13.20
C ALA A 128 44.07 -24.28 -14.63
N ARG A 129 42.90 -24.41 -15.25
CA ARG A 129 42.72 -24.95 -16.60
C ARG A 129 42.12 -23.90 -17.52
N ASP A 130 42.39 -24.06 -18.80
CA ASP A 130 41.63 -23.39 -19.86
C ASP A 130 40.19 -23.92 -19.86
N LYS A 131 39.18 -23.05 -19.76
CA LYS A 131 37.79 -23.52 -19.63
C LYS A 131 37.23 -24.17 -20.88
N ASP A 132 37.72 -23.81 -22.07
CA ASP A 132 37.21 -24.36 -23.33
C ASP A 132 37.82 -25.71 -23.68
N THR A 133 39.12 -25.89 -23.40
CA THR A 133 39.91 -27.07 -23.78
C THR A 133 40.26 -27.98 -22.61
N LEU A 134 40.08 -27.52 -21.37
CA LEU A 134 40.44 -28.20 -20.10
C LEU A 134 41.93 -28.49 -19.94
N THR A 135 42.79 -27.93 -20.81
CA THR A 135 44.24 -28.08 -20.67
C THR A 135 44.72 -27.38 -19.42
N GLU A 136 45.53 -28.08 -18.62
CA GLU A 136 46.19 -27.50 -17.47
C GLU A 136 47.12 -26.35 -17.90
N ARG A 137 46.92 -25.19 -17.27
CA ARG A 137 47.76 -23.99 -17.48
C ARG A 137 48.79 -23.87 -16.36
N GLU A 138 48.34 -23.94 -15.12
CA GLU A 138 49.16 -23.70 -13.95
C GLU A 138 48.62 -24.44 -12.71
N ARG A 139 49.49 -24.64 -11.71
CA ARG A 139 49.15 -25.26 -10.42
C ARG A 139 49.47 -24.28 -9.29
N PHE A 140 48.54 -24.14 -8.36
CA PHE A 140 48.64 -23.26 -7.22
C PHE A 140 48.66 -24.08 -5.92
N PRO A 141 49.46 -23.70 -4.91
CA PRO A 141 49.41 -24.36 -3.61
C PRO A 141 48.03 -24.21 -2.96
N LEU A 142 47.51 -25.30 -2.42
CA LEU A 142 46.32 -25.32 -1.57
C LEU A 142 46.76 -25.53 -0.12
N ASP A 143 46.38 -24.60 0.75
CA ASP A 143 46.75 -24.57 2.18
C ASP A 143 45.86 -25.47 3.07
N THR A 144 44.81 -26.06 2.50
CA THR A 144 43.85 -26.97 3.14
C THR A 144 43.70 -28.27 2.35
N GLU A 145 42.85 -29.20 2.80
CA GLU A 145 42.27 -30.18 1.86
C GLU A 145 41.37 -29.42 0.86
N GLY A 146 41.13 -30.01 -0.32
CA GLY A 146 40.21 -29.46 -1.32
C GLY A 146 38.98 -30.34 -1.45
N TRP A 147 37.79 -29.78 -1.21
CA TRP A 147 36.52 -30.52 -1.35
C TRP A 147 35.66 -29.82 -2.40
N GLY A 148 34.76 -28.92 -2.03
CA GLY A 148 33.96 -28.12 -2.98
C GLY A 148 34.54 -26.74 -3.25
N ILE A 149 34.15 -26.15 -4.37
CA ILE A 149 34.58 -24.83 -4.80
C ILE A 149 33.49 -24.18 -5.66
N CYS A 150 33.25 -22.88 -5.51
CA CYS A 150 32.35 -22.13 -6.37
C CYS A 150 32.81 -20.66 -6.51
N SER A 151 32.25 -19.93 -7.48
CA SER A 151 32.65 -18.56 -7.81
C SER A 151 31.53 -17.56 -7.50
N LEU A 152 31.84 -16.52 -6.71
CA LEU A 152 30.96 -15.35 -6.52
C LEU A 152 31.28 -14.21 -7.50
N GLY A 153 32.08 -14.49 -8.54
CA GLY A 153 32.52 -13.53 -9.54
C GLY A 153 33.78 -12.75 -9.15
N ASP A 154 33.77 -12.04 -8.02
CA ASP A 154 34.93 -11.27 -7.54
C ASP A 154 35.88 -12.06 -6.62
N ARG A 155 35.44 -13.23 -6.16
CA ARG A 155 36.17 -14.14 -5.27
C ARG A 155 35.69 -15.57 -5.46
N ILE A 156 36.56 -16.51 -5.11
CA ILE A 156 36.27 -17.94 -5.10
C ILE A 156 35.98 -18.37 -3.66
N VAL A 157 35.06 -19.30 -3.47
CA VAL A 157 34.77 -19.93 -2.18
C VAL A 157 35.18 -21.39 -2.26
N SER A 158 35.90 -21.90 -1.26
CA SER A 158 36.27 -23.31 -1.17
C SER A 158 35.93 -23.92 0.19
N SER A 159 35.49 -25.16 0.20
CA SER A 159 35.35 -26.01 1.40
C SER A 159 36.46 -27.07 1.46
N ASP A 160 36.68 -27.61 2.65
CA ASP A 160 37.71 -28.61 2.94
C ASP A 160 37.17 -29.77 3.81
N GLY A 161 35.84 -29.93 3.89
CA GLY A 161 35.17 -30.89 4.78
C GLY A 161 35.06 -30.44 6.24
N SER A 162 35.65 -29.30 6.62
CA SER A 162 35.40 -28.67 7.91
C SER A 162 34.08 -27.90 7.91
N ALA A 163 33.85 -27.06 8.94
CA ALA A 163 32.74 -26.13 8.99
C ALA A 163 33.12 -24.73 8.50
N THR A 164 34.32 -24.55 7.94
CA THR A 164 34.84 -23.25 7.54
C THR A 164 34.85 -23.15 6.02
N LEU A 165 34.29 -22.07 5.48
CA LEU A 165 34.45 -21.69 4.08
C LEU A 165 35.61 -20.70 3.95
N THR A 166 36.49 -20.94 2.99
CA THR A 166 37.63 -20.06 2.68
C THR A 166 37.37 -19.28 1.41
N PHE A 167 37.46 -17.96 1.49
CA PHE A 167 37.40 -17.06 0.34
C PHE A 167 38.80 -16.88 -0.24
N ARG A 168 38.93 -16.99 -1.55
CA ARG A 168 40.20 -17.00 -2.28
C ARG A 168 40.19 -16.01 -3.43
N ASP A 169 41.37 -15.51 -3.74
CA ASP A 169 41.60 -14.61 -4.87
C ASP A 169 41.50 -15.38 -6.20
N PRO A 170 40.72 -14.91 -7.18
CA PRO A 170 40.43 -15.66 -8.41
C PRO A 170 41.62 -15.71 -9.39
N GLU A 171 42.67 -14.90 -9.20
CA GLU A 171 43.86 -14.90 -10.05
C GLU A 171 45.01 -15.70 -9.43
N THR A 172 45.23 -15.54 -8.13
CA THR A 172 46.37 -16.13 -7.40
C THR A 172 46.01 -17.34 -6.55
N PHE A 173 44.72 -17.61 -6.37
CA PHE A 173 44.17 -18.66 -5.49
C PHE A 173 44.51 -18.50 -4.00
N ALA A 174 45.15 -17.40 -3.61
CA ALA A 174 45.55 -17.14 -2.23
C ALA A 174 44.32 -16.92 -1.32
N PRO A 175 44.34 -17.42 -0.08
CA PRO A 175 43.25 -17.19 0.88
C PRO A 175 43.17 -15.70 1.26
N ILE A 176 41.95 -15.16 1.20
CA ILE A 176 41.61 -13.78 1.55
C ILE A 176 41.03 -13.71 2.97
N SER A 177 40.04 -14.56 3.25
CA SER A 177 39.31 -14.59 4.52
C SER A 177 38.60 -15.92 4.71
N THR A 178 38.11 -16.18 5.92
CA THR A 178 37.33 -17.38 6.24
C THR A 178 36.03 -17.00 6.95
N VAL A 179 35.04 -17.89 6.87
CA VAL A 179 33.80 -17.79 7.63
C VAL A 179 33.40 -19.16 8.17
N ASP A 180 32.94 -19.22 9.42
CA ASP A 180 32.47 -20.46 10.04
C ASP A 180 30.97 -20.63 9.80
N VAL A 181 30.60 -21.78 9.27
CA VAL A 181 29.22 -22.10 8.92
C VAL A 181 28.48 -22.60 10.15
N THR A 182 27.38 -21.91 10.48
CA THR A 182 26.60 -22.20 11.69
C THR A 182 25.11 -22.28 11.42
N ARG A 183 24.42 -23.22 12.08
CA ARG A 183 22.97 -23.35 12.08
C ARG A 183 22.48 -23.31 13.52
N SER A 184 21.66 -22.32 13.86
CA SER A 184 21.16 -22.13 15.24
C SER A 184 22.30 -22.12 16.29
N SER A 185 23.44 -21.50 15.95
CA SER A 185 24.69 -21.46 16.74
C SER A 185 25.48 -22.77 16.86
N GLU A 186 25.08 -23.83 16.15
CA GLU A 186 25.86 -25.07 16.02
C GLU A 186 26.67 -25.08 14.73
N SER A 187 27.93 -25.50 14.82
CA SER A 187 28.82 -25.59 13.66
C SER A 187 28.37 -26.70 12.70
N VAL A 188 28.25 -26.38 11.41
CA VAL A 188 27.88 -27.33 10.36
C VAL A 188 29.13 -27.73 9.59
N GLY A 189 29.74 -28.85 9.99
CA GLY A 189 30.91 -29.43 9.32
C GLY A 189 30.54 -30.36 8.14
N LYS A 190 31.56 -30.99 7.55
CA LYS A 190 31.44 -31.88 6.39
C LYS A 190 30.87 -31.20 5.15
N LEU A 191 31.12 -29.90 5.01
CA LEU A 191 30.77 -29.15 3.80
C LEU A 191 31.58 -29.70 2.64
N ASN A 192 30.90 -30.19 1.61
CA ASN A 192 31.53 -30.82 0.47
C ASN A 192 31.35 -29.94 -0.76
N GLU A 193 30.82 -30.49 -1.85
CA GLU A 193 30.59 -29.77 -3.10
C GLU A 193 29.74 -28.51 -2.87
N LEU A 194 30.12 -27.43 -3.57
CA LEU A 194 29.58 -26.09 -3.39
C LEU A 194 29.02 -25.57 -4.71
N GLU A 195 27.95 -24.79 -4.62
CA GLU A 195 27.46 -23.97 -5.73
C GLU A 195 27.19 -22.53 -5.27
N CYS A 196 27.69 -21.56 -6.02
CA CYS A 196 27.52 -20.14 -5.74
C CYS A 196 26.39 -19.62 -6.62
N ALA A 197 25.20 -19.47 -6.06
CA ALA A 197 24.01 -19.13 -6.82
C ALA A 197 23.97 -17.63 -7.24
N GLU A 198 23.18 -17.32 -8.27
CA GLU A 198 23.00 -15.96 -8.80
C GLU A 198 22.49 -14.94 -7.75
N ASP A 199 21.83 -15.42 -6.69
CA ASP A 199 21.36 -14.59 -5.58
C ASP A 199 22.47 -14.23 -4.56
N GLY A 200 23.69 -14.74 -4.79
CA GLY A 200 24.87 -14.54 -3.95
C GLY A 200 24.98 -15.48 -2.76
N SER A 201 24.11 -16.49 -2.63
CA SER A 201 24.20 -17.51 -1.58
C SER A 201 25.09 -18.70 -1.99
N VAL A 202 25.64 -19.40 -0.99
CA VAL A 202 26.45 -20.60 -1.20
C VAL A 202 25.63 -21.82 -0.80
N TYR A 203 25.39 -22.72 -1.74
CA TYR A 203 24.80 -24.03 -1.50
C TYR A 203 25.92 -25.02 -1.23
N ALA A 204 25.73 -25.92 -0.27
CA ALA A 204 26.72 -26.94 0.04
C ALA A 204 26.07 -28.30 0.30
N ASN A 205 26.61 -29.35 -0.31
CA ASN A 205 26.32 -30.71 0.13
C ASN A 205 26.92 -30.94 1.52
N VAL A 206 26.18 -31.60 2.41
CA VAL A 206 26.72 -32.08 3.69
C VAL A 206 27.10 -33.55 3.53
N TRP A 207 28.39 -33.84 3.54
CA TRP A 207 28.88 -35.17 3.19
C TRP A 207 28.38 -36.24 4.16
N THR A 208 28.02 -37.39 3.58
CA THR A 208 27.34 -38.56 4.16
C THR A 208 25.85 -38.39 4.48
N THR A 209 25.22 -37.27 4.12
CA THR A 209 23.76 -37.07 4.27
C THR A 209 23.10 -36.77 2.93
N ASP A 210 21.76 -36.79 2.90
CA ASP A 210 20.96 -36.29 1.78
C ASP A 210 20.55 -34.84 2.01
N THR A 211 21.49 -34.02 2.48
CA THR A 211 21.21 -32.64 2.89
C THR A 211 22.00 -31.66 2.06
N VAL A 212 21.30 -30.64 1.57
CA VAL A 212 21.91 -29.44 0.97
C VAL A 212 21.61 -28.26 1.88
N VAL A 213 22.62 -27.49 2.26
CA VAL A 213 22.43 -26.27 3.08
C VAL A 213 22.65 -25.03 2.25
N ARG A 214 21.84 -23.99 2.49
CA ARG A 214 22.02 -22.65 1.89
C ARG A 214 22.64 -21.70 2.91
N ILE A 215 23.79 -21.16 2.59
CA ILE A 215 24.67 -20.41 3.48
C ILE A 215 24.74 -18.96 2.99
N ASP A 216 24.59 -18.00 3.91
CA ASP A 216 24.94 -16.61 3.65
C ASP A 216 26.47 -16.46 3.74
N PRO A 217 27.18 -16.14 2.64
CA PRO A 217 28.64 -16.06 2.66
C PRO A 217 29.17 -14.85 3.46
N SER A 218 28.32 -13.89 3.84
CA SER A 218 28.77 -12.71 4.60
C SER A 218 29.04 -13.03 6.08
N ASP A 219 28.33 -14.00 6.66
CA ASP A 219 28.44 -14.36 8.08
C ASP A 219 28.46 -15.87 8.36
N GLY A 220 28.28 -16.72 7.35
CA GLY A 220 28.30 -18.18 7.48
C GLY A 220 27.00 -18.77 8.04
N SER A 221 25.95 -17.96 8.21
CA SER A 221 24.68 -18.48 8.73
C SER A 221 23.99 -19.38 7.71
N VAL A 222 23.56 -20.57 8.16
CA VAL A 222 22.68 -21.45 7.38
C VAL A 222 21.28 -20.85 7.40
N THR A 223 20.85 -20.38 6.22
CA THR A 223 19.55 -19.74 6.00
C THR A 223 18.45 -20.75 5.69
N ASN A 224 18.79 -21.89 5.07
CA ASN A 224 17.84 -22.95 4.78
C ASN A 224 18.52 -24.33 4.72
N VAL A 225 17.75 -25.38 4.98
CA VAL A 225 18.19 -26.78 4.88
C VAL A 225 17.22 -27.53 3.96
N TYR A 226 17.74 -28.12 2.90
CA TYR A 226 16.97 -28.91 1.94
C TYR A 226 17.21 -30.40 2.16
N ASP A 227 16.12 -31.14 2.32
CA ASP A 227 16.09 -32.60 2.31
C ASP A 227 16.00 -33.12 0.87
N ALA A 228 17.08 -33.76 0.43
CA ALA A 228 17.21 -34.38 -0.89
C ALA A 228 17.04 -35.90 -0.87
N SER A 229 16.56 -36.47 0.24
CA SER A 229 16.26 -37.91 0.34
C SER A 229 15.29 -38.44 -0.73
N PRO A 230 14.30 -37.67 -1.25
CA PRO A 230 13.44 -38.14 -2.34
C PRO A 230 14.20 -38.55 -3.61
N LEU A 231 15.37 -37.95 -3.88
CA LEU A 231 16.20 -38.32 -5.03
C LEU A 231 16.75 -39.74 -4.90
N ARG A 232 17.15 -40.11 -3.69
CA ARG A 232 17.65 -41.46 -3.41
C ARG A 232 16.52 -42.49 -3.43
N GLU A 233 15.31 -42.12 -3.00
CA GLU A 233 14.13 -42.98 -3.11
C GLU A 233 13.79 -43.31 -4.57
N GLU A 234 13.88 -42.32 -5.46
CA GLU A 234 13.66 -42.51 -6.91
C GLU A 234 14.68 -43.48 -7.52
N LEU A 235 15.97 -43.34 -7.15
CA LEU A 235 17.03 -44.27 -7.58
C LEU A 235 16.77 -45.72 -7.13
N VAL A 236 16.23 -45.89 -5.92
CA VAL A 236 15.86 -47.21 -5.38
C VAL A 236 14.68 -47.81 -6.15
N ALA A 237 13.68 -46.99 -6.47
CA ALA A 237 12.49 -47.41 -7.20
C ALA A 237 12.79 -47.87 -8.64
N ASP A 238 13.77 -47.25 -9.31
CA ASP A 238 14.22 -47.63 -10.67
C ASP A 238 15.08 -48.92 -10.68
N GLY A 239 15.38 -49.49 -9.51
CA GLY A 239 16.16 -50.73 -9.38
C GLY A 239 17.68 -50.53 -9.45
N SER A 240 18.16 -49.28 -9.37
CA SER A 240 19.57 -48.88 -9.54
C SER A 240 20.45 -49.06 -8.27
N THR A 241 20.14 -50.03 -7.40
CA THR A 241 20.58 -50.00 -5.99
C THR A 241 21.97 -50.57 -5.66
N SER A 242 22.66 -51.22 -6.59
CA SER A 242 23.89 -51.97 -6.24
C SER A 242 25.21 -51.18 -6.34
N THR A 243 25.21 -49.96 -6.87
CA THR A 243 26.46 -49.22 -7.16
C THR A 243 26.46 -47.72 -6.77
N VAL A 244 25.33 -47.16 -6.31
CA VAL A 244 25.24 -45.75 -5.91
C VAL A 244 25.88 -45.49 -4.54
N ASP A 245 26.60 -44.38 -4.40
CA ASP A 245 27.18 -43.88 -3.15
C ASP A 245 26.40 -42.62 -2.70
N VAL A 246 27.04 -41.62 -2.08
CA VAL A 246 26.38 -40.43 -1.52
C VAL A 246 25.99 -39.35 -2.53
N LEU A 247 24.99 -38.53 -2.17
CA LEU A 247 24.66 -37.26 -2.83
C LEU A 247 25.89 -36.35 -2.88
N ASN A 248 26.21 -35.81 -4.06
CA ASN A 248 27.30 -34.87 -4.28
C ASN A 248 27.25 -34.28 -5.70
N GLY A 249 27.36 -32.96 -5.82
CA GLY A 249 27.29 -32.25 -7.11
C GLY A 249 26.03 -31.39 -7.19
N ILE A 250 26.23 -30.07 -7.29
CA ILE A 250 25.18 -29.05 -7.32
C ILE A 250 25.54 -28.07 -8.43
N ALA A 251 24.64 -27.83 -9.38
CA ALA A 251 24.82 -26.75 -10.36
C ALA A 251 23.52 -25.99 -10.58
N GLN A 252 23.53 -24.67 -10.44
CA GLN A 252 22.36 -23.86 -10.73
C GLN A 252 22.16 -23.79 -12.25
N ILE A 253 20.91 -23.97 -12.70
CA ILE A 253 20.55 -23.74 -14.09
C ILE A 253 20.45 -22.21 -14.31
N PRO A 254 21.31 -21.59 -15.14
CA PRO A 254 21.39 -20.14 -15.27
C PRO A 254 20.05 -19.49 -15.62
N GLY A 255 19.75 -18.36 -14.98
CA GLY A 255 18.50 -17.61 -15.16
C GLY A 255 17.26 -18.28 -14.57
N THR A 256 17.41 -19.34 -13.76
CA THR A 256 16.32 -20.03 -13.06
C THR A 256 16.65 -20.28 -11.59
N ASP A 257 15.65 -20.64 -10.80
CA ASP A 257 15.76 -21.11 -9.41
C ASP A 257 15.94 -22.63 -9.28
N ARG A 258 16.21 -23.31 -10.41
CA ARG A 258 16.35 -24.76 -10.47
C ARG A 258 17.81 -25.16 -10.43
N PHE A 259 18.05 -26.35 -9.90
CA PHE A 259 19.38 -26.90 -9.72
C PHE A 259 19.47 -28.28 -10.37
N LEU A 260 20.65 -28.63 -10.87
CA LEU A 260 21.02 -30.00 -11.13
C LEU A 260 21.66 -30.58 -9.86
N LEU A 261 21.14 -31.70 -9.40
CA LEU A 261 21.69 -32.50 -8.32
C LEU A 261 22.01 -33.91 -8.83
N THR A 262 23.15 -34.45 -8.42
CA THR A 262 23.50 -35.86 -8.66
C THR A 262 24.27 -36.41 -7.46
N GLY A 263 24.97 -37.52 -7.66
CA GLY A 263 25.80 -38.12 -6.64
C GLY A 263 26.85 -39.06 -7.20
N LYS A 264 27.66 -39.57 -6.30
CA LYS A 264 28.78 -40.43 -6.62
C LYS A 264 28.27 -41.78 -7.11
N TYR A 265 28.63 -42.14 -8.34
CA TYR A 265 28.13 -43.33 -9.06
C TYR A 265 26.62 -43.35 -9.31
N TRP A 266 25.95 -42.19 -9.29
CA TRP A 266 24.52 -42.13 -9.56
C TRP A 266 24.29 -42.30 -11.07
N PRO A 267 23.42 -43.22 -11.53
CA PRO A 267 23.08 -43.35 -12.94
C PRO A 267 22.13 -42.25 -13.44
N GLN A 268 21.71 -41.34 -12.55
CA GLN A 268 20.77 -40.28 -12.84
C GLN A 268 21.26 -38.93 -12.30
N MET A 269 20.92 -37.88 -13.03
CA MET A 269 21.03 -36.49 -12.61
C MET A 269 19.63 -35.87 -12.59
N PHE A 270 19.33 -35.17 -11.51
CA PHE A 270 18.02 -34.64 -11.21
C PHE A 270 18.03 -33.13 -11.40
N GLU A 271 17.18 -32.64 -12.28
CA GLU A 271 16.76 -31.26 -12.22
C GLU A 271 15.74 -31.13 -11.11
N VAL A 272 16.06 -30.32 -10.11
CA VAL A 272 15.23 -30.13 -8.93
C VAL A 272 14.84 -28.67 -8.79
N HIS A 273 13.68 -28.48 -8.21
CA HIS A 273 13.26 -27.23 -7.64
C HIS A 273 13.40 -27.36 -6.11
N PRO A 274 13.94 -26.35 -5.39
CA PRO A 274 14.10 -26.39 -3.92
C PRO A 274 12.77 -26.35 -3.12
N GLY A 275 11.68 -26.89 -3.69
CA GLY A 275 10.33 -27.02 -3.11
C GLY A 275 9.33 -25.98 -3.60
N TYR A 276 8.18 -26.41 -4.14
CA TYR A 276 6.99 -25.55 -4.31
C TYR A 276 6.29 -25.31 -2.96
N ASP A 277 6.70 -25.91 -1.85
CA ASP A 277 6.15 -25.49 -0.54
C ASP A 277 6.46 -24.00 -0.21
N ASN A 278 7.41 -23.38 -0.94
CA ASN A 278 7.68 -21.94 -0.95
C ASN A 278 6.97 -21.17 -2.10
N TYR A 279 6.19 -21.83 -2.96
CA TYR A 279 5.44 -21.29 -4.10
C TYR A 279 4.16 -22.10 -4.40
N PRO A 280 2.95 -21.52 -4.47
CA PRO A 280 1.70 -22.28 -4.65
C PRO A 280 1.80 -23.33 -5.78
N PRO A 281 1.31 -24.57 -5.57
CA PRO A 281 1.63 -25.70 -6.41
C PRO A 281 1.29 -25.40 -7.87
N ALA A 282 2.29 -25.56 -8.75
CA ALA A 282 2.02 -25.66 -10.18
C ALA A 282 0.98 -26.78 -10.34
N ALA A 283 -0.19 -26.44 -10.90
CA ALA A 283 -1.25 -27.39 -11.12
C ALA A 283 -0.69 -28.63 -11.80
N ARG A 284 -0.70 -29.78 -11.10
CA ARG A 284 -0.44 -31.08 -11.71
C ARG A 284 -1.32 -31.20 -12.97
N PRO A 285 -0.80 -31.61 -14.14
CA PRO A 285 -1.61 -31.78 -15.34
C PRO A 285 -2.56 -33.00 -15.28
N ASP A 286 -2.98 -33.46 -14.11
CA ASP A 286 -3.65 -34.76 -13.96
C ASP A 286 -5.18 -34.72 -14.11
N ASN A 287 -5.76 -33.56 -14.47
CA ASN A 287 -7.21 -33.42 -14.68
C ASN A 287 -7.61 -33.18 -16.14
N TYR A 288 -7.00 -33.92 -17.07
CA TYR A 288 -7.65 -34.22 -18.36
C TYR A 288 -8.36 -35.58 -18.25
N PRO A 289 -9.66 -35.70 -18.55
CA PRO A 289 -10.28 -37.01 -18.71
C PRO A 289 -9.51 -37.78 -19.80
N PRO A 290 -9.33 -39.11 -19.67
CA PRO A 290 -8.47 -39.87 -20.57
C PRO A 290 -8.95 -39.68 -22.01
N SER A 291 -8.13 -39.00 -22.82
CA SER A 291 -8.42 -38.84 -24.23
C SER A 291 -8.40 -40.21 -24.88
N ALA A 292 -9.54 -40.59 -25.46
CA ALA A 292 -9.67 -41.82 -26.22
C ALA A 292 -8.64 -41.82 -27.35
N ARG A 293 -7.77 -42.84 -27.36
CA ARG A 293 -6.79 -43.10 -28.43
C ARG A 293 -7.48 -43.07 -29.81
N PRO A 294 -7.06 -42.20 -30.76
CA PRO A 294 -7.39 -42.41 -32.16
C PRO A 294 -6.34 -43.34 -32.78
N ALA A 295 -6.84 -44.35 -33.49
CA ALA A 295 -6.07 -45.37 -34.17
C ALA A 295 -5.06 -44.80 -35.20
N ALA A 296 -3.97 -45.55 -35.36
CA ALA A 296 -2.89 -45.32 -36.30
C ALA A 296 -3.35 -44.94 -37.71
N ARG A 297 -2.81 -43.85 -38.25
CA ARG A 297 -2.81 -43.58 -39.69
C ARG A 297 -1.38 -43.39 -40.18
N ARG A 298 -0.90 -44.41 -40.90
CA ARG A 298 0.36 -44.41 -41.64
C ARG A 298 0.30 -43.36 -42.75
N THR A 299 1.30 -42.50 -42.85
CA THR A 299 1.72 -41.87 -44.11
C THR A 299 3.25 -41.81 -44.17
N PRO A 300 3.85 -41.94 -45.38
CA PRO A 300 5.22 -42.39 -45.56
C PRO A 300 6.24 -41.23 -45.61
N LEU A 301 7.44 -41.48 -45.08
CA LEU A 301 8.62 -40.62 -45.21
C LEU A 301 9.06 -40.44 -46.68
N PRO A 302 9.53 -39.25 -47.11
CA PRO A 302 10.27 -39.10 -48.35
C PRO A 302 11.76 -39.51 -48.18
N PRO A 303 12.46 -39.87 -49.27
CA PRO A 303 13.68 -40.67 -49.19
C PRO A 303 14.96 -39.84 -48.95
N LEU A 304 15.84 -40.44 -48.16
CA LEU A 304 17.27 -40.14 -48.06
C LEU A 304 17.97 -40.63 -49.34
N HIS A 305 18.69 -39.77 -50.06
CA HIS A 305 20.04 -39.99 -50.63
C HIS A 305 20.50 -38.81 -51.54
N PRO A 306 21.84 -38.64 -51.75
CA PRO A 306 22.47 -37.37 -52.09
C PRO A 306 22.81 -37.22 -53.58
N ILE A 307 22.99 -35.97 -54.05
CA ILE A 307 23.59 -35.68 -55.38
C ILE A 307 24.69 -34.62 -55.23
N PRO A 308 25.84 -34.74 -55.94
CA PRO A 308 27.09 -34.03 -55.66
C PRO A 308 27.32 -32.78 -56.52
N GLU A 309 28.36 -32.04 -56.14
CA GLU A 309 28.96 -30.86 -56.76
C GLU A 309 29.06 -30.88 -58.30
N SER A 310 28.90 -29.71 -58.93
CA SER A 310 29.79 -29.33 -60.03
C SER A 310 29.98 -27.82 -60.16
N ARG A 311 31.26 -27.47 -60.31
CA ARG A 311 31.88 -26.18 -60.62
C ARG A 311 31.40 -25.58 -61.95
N GLY A 312 31.53 -24.26 -62.08
CA GLY A 312 31.49 -23.56 -63.36
C GLY A 312 31.70 -22.06 -63.23
N ASP A 313 32.95 -21.63 -63.34
CA ASP A 313 33.48 -20.28 -63.25
C ASP A 313 32.89 -19.28 -64.27
N SER A 314 32.86 -17.98 -63.94
CA SER A 314 33.59 -16.91 -64.66
C SER A 314 33.28 -15.48 -64.15
N GLU A 315 34.34 -14.84 -63.64
CA GLU A 315 34.79 -13.44 -63.77
C GLU A 315 33.78 -12.25 -63.79
N SER A 316 33.93 -11.31 -62.85
CA SER A 316 34.55 -9.99 -63.14
C SER A 316 34.60 -9.04 -61.91
N ALA A 317 35.80 -8.52 -61.65
CA ALA A 317 36.16 -7.19 -61.12
C ALA A 317 35.62 -6.66 -59.76
N ALA A 318 36.55 -6.64 -58.79
CA ALA A 318 36.98 -5.51 -57.95
C ALA A 318 35.95 -4.56 -57.27
N GLY A 319 36.11 -4.42 -55.94
CA GLY A 319 36.01 -3.11 -55.27
C GLY A 319 34.89 -2.94 -54.22
N SER A 320 35.30 -3.07 -52.94
CA SER A 320 34.67 -2.62 -51.69
C SER A 320 33.26 -2.01 -51.70
N LYS A 321 32.33 -2.61 -50.95
CA LYS A 321 31.27 -1.87 -50.22
C LYS A 321 30.96 -2.52 -48.88
N THR A 322 31.25 -1.78 -47.82
CA THR A 322 30.77 -1.94 -46.45
C THR A 322 29.23 -1.77 -46.39
N PRO A 323 28.47 -2.57 -45.63
CA PRO A 323 27.06 -2.31 -45.39
C PRO A 323 26.87 -1.38 -44.17
N GLY A 324 26.37 -0.16 -44.42
CA GLY A 324 25.40 0.48 -43.51
C GLY A 324 23.99 0.07 -43.95
N ALA A 325 22.90 0.38 -43.28
CA ALA A 325 22.63 1.15 -42.08
C ALA A 325 21.12 0.98 -41.83
N ASP A 326 20.71 0.64 -40.60
CA ASP A 326 19.32 0.83 -40.14
C ASP A 326 19.35 1.25 -38.66
N ALA A 327 19.72 2.51 -38.44
CA ALA A 327 19.52 3.20 -37.17
C ALA A 327 18.68 4.46 -37.42
N PRO A 328 17.69 4.80 -36.56
CA PRO A 328 16.84 5.96 -36.78
C PRO A 328 17.67 7.24 -36.80
N LYS A 329 17.59 7.98 -37.90
CA LYS A 329 18.34 9.22 -38.13
C LYS A 329 17.90 10.29 -37.13
N ALA A 330 18.84 10.79 -36.31
CA ALA A 330 18.58 11.90 -35.39
C ALA A 330 18.11 13.15 -36.16
N PRO A 331 17.13 13.92 -35.62
CA PRO A 331 16.63 15.11 -36.30
C PRO A 331 17.72 16.18 -36.45
N PRO A 332 17.77 16.90 -37.58
CA PRO A 332 18.84 17.85 -37.85
C PRO A 332 18.75 19.06 -36.91
N MET A 333 19.88 19.43 -36.30
CA MET A 333 19.96 20.63 -35.48
C MET A 333 19.79 21.91 -36.33
N PRO A 334 18.86 22.81 -35.98
CA PRO A 334 18.61 24.03 -36.76
C PRO A 334 19.71 25.09 -36.57
N ARG A 335 20.09 25.75 -37.67
CA ARG A 335 21.21 26.71 -37.81
C ARG A 335 21.15 27.99 -36.95
N LYS A 336 20.11 28.21 -36.14
CA LYS A 336 20.03 29.30 -35.16
C LYS A 336 19.35 28.80 -33.89
N LEU A 337 20.10 28.72 -32.80
CA LEU A 337 19.64 28.32 -31.47
C LEU A 337 19.12 29.57 -30.74
N THR A 338 17.80 29.75 -30.71
CA THR A 338 17.19 30.69 -29.77
C THR A 338 17.13 30.08 -28.38
N VAL A 339 17.33 30.88 -27.32
CA VAL A 339 17.29 30.42 -25.92
C VAL A 339 16.00 29.66 -25.60
N THR A 340 14.86 30.10 -26.16
CA THR A 340 13.56 29.42 -26.04
C THR A 340 13.54 28.02 -26.66
N ARG A 341 14.20 27.81 -27.80
CA ARG A 341 14.25 26.50 -28.47
C ARG A 341 15.25 25.56 -27.79
N VAL A 342 16.35 26.08 -27.25
CA VAL A 342 17.29 25.30 -26.42
C VAL A 342 16.63 24.88 -25.12
N ALA A 343 15.91 25.78 -24.46
CA ALA A 343 15.13 25.46 -23.27
C ALA A 343 14.10 24.36 -23.58
N ALA A 344 13.31 24.50 -24.65
CA ALA A 344 12.35 23.48 -25.06
C ALA A 344 12.99 22.11 -25.38
N MET A 345 14.14 22.09 -26.07
CA MET A 345 14.88 20.85 -26.35
C MET A 345 15.43 20.20 -25.08
N ARG A 346 16.05 20.99 -24.19
CA ARG A 346 16.56 20.52 -22.88
C ARG A 346 15.42 20.02 -21.99
N SER A 347 14.28 20.71 -21.97
CA SER A 347 13.08 20.25 -21.26
C SER A 347 12.61 18.92 -21.81
N ARG A 348 12.51 18.75 -23.13
CA ARG A 348 12.10 17.48 -23.75
C ARG A 348 13.08 16.34 -23.48
N GLU A 349 14.38 16.62 -23.52
CA GLU A 349 15.42 15.65 -23.19
C GLU A 349 15.36 15.22 -21.70
N LEU A 350 15.21 16.18 -20.79
CA LEU A 350 15.05 15.93 -19.35
C LEU A 350 13.76 15.15 -19.06
N THR A 351 12.65 15.49 -19.73
CA THR A 351 11.39 14.74 -19.61
C THR A 351 11.55 13.32 -20.13
N ASN A 352 12.16 13.10 -21.30
CA ASN A 352 12.37 11.77 -21.85
C ASN A 352 13.29 10.92 -20.96
N LYS A 353 14.39 11.51 -20.45
CA LYS A 353 15.28 10.85 -19.48
C LYS A 353 14.54 10.52 -18.18
N GLY A 354 13.74 11.44 -17.67
CA GLY A 354 12.91 11.22 -16.48
C GLY A 354 11.92 10.07 -16.66
N ILE A 355 11.21 10.04 -17.79
CA ILE A 355 10.27 8.97 -18.14
C ILE A 355 11.00 7.63 -18.30
N ALA A 356 12.17 7.60 -18.93
CA ALA A 356 12.94 6.36 -19.10
C ALA A 356 13.46 5.82 -17.76
N THR A 357 13.98 6.70 -16.88
CA THR A 357 14.39 6.33 -15.51
C THR A 357 13.19 5.83 -14.71
N PHE A 358 12.04 6.49 -14.84
CA PHE A 358 10.80 6.07 -14.20
C PHE A 358 10.34 4.69 -14.68
N GLN A 359 10.32 4.46 -16.00
CA GLN A 359 9.92 3.17 -16.58
C GLN A 359 10.88 2.05 -16.18
N ARG A 360 12.19 2.32 -16.17
CA ARG A 360 13.18 1.36 -15.68
C ARG A 360 12.93 1.05 -14.20
N ALA A 361 12.71 2.07 -13.37
CA ALA A 361 12.40 1.91 -11.95
C ALA A 361 11.03 1.24 -11.69
N ALA A 362 10.07 1.29 -12.62
CA ALA A 362 8.78 0.60 -12.50
C ALA A 362 8.82 -0.87 -12.96
N LYS A 363 9.81 -1.23 -13.79
CA LYS A 363 10.04 -2.59 -14.31
C LYS A 363 11.15 -3.37 -13.61
N ALA A 364 11.98 -2.69 -12.79
CA ALA A 364 13.06 -3.33 -12.05
C ALA A 364 12.57 -4.44 -11.10
N ASP A 365 13.48 -5.36 -10.77
CA ASP A 365 13.30 -6.46 -9.81
C ASP A 365 12.18 -7.44 -10.19
N GLY A 366 12.15 -7.91 -11.45
CA GLY A 366 11.17 -8.88 -11.93
C GLY A 366 9.70 -8.38 -12.00
N ALA A 367 9.46 -7.10 -11.70
CA ALA A 367 8.12 -6.52 -11.59
C ALA A 367 7.30 -6.56 -12.89
N ASP A 368 7.98 -6.60 -14.04
CA ASP A 368 7.36 -6.72 -15.35
C ASP A 368 6.90 -8.15 -15.68
N LYS A 369 7.51 -9.16 -15.05
CA LYS A 369 7.16 -10.58 -15.20
C LYS A 369 6.03 -11.01 -14.25
N SER A 370 5.96 -10.44 -13.05
CA SER A 370 4.98 -10.83 -12.01
C SER A 370 3.59 -10.15 -12.13
N GLY A 371 3.48 -9.09 -12.93
CA GLY A 371 2.30 -8.22 -12.99
C GLY A 371 2.34 -7.01 -12.05
N LEU A 372 3.40 -6.85 -11.25
CA LEU A 372 3.56 -5.73 -10.32
C LEU A 372 3.64 -4.38 -11.02
N THR A 373 4.25 -4.30 -12.21
CA THR A 373 4.28 -3.07 -13.00
C THR A 373 2.87 -2.60 -13.36
N ALA A 374 1.98 -3.51 -13.78
CA ALA A 374 0.59 -3.16 -14.09
C ALA A 374 -0.17 -2.67 -12.85
N LEU A 375 0.02 -3.34 -11.71
CA LEU A 375 -0.55 -2.89 -10.43
C LEU A 375 0.00 -1.52 -10.01
N THR A 376 1.29 -1.26 -10.20
CA THR A 376 1.94 0.02 -9.87
C THR A 376 1.29 1.17 -10.64
N TYR A 377 1.10 1.01 -11.96
CA TYR A 377 0.43 2.02 -12.76
C TYR A 377 -1.04 2.21 -12.36
N ALA A 378 -1.76 1.13 -12.04
CA ALA A 378 -3.14 1.23 -11.54
C ALA A 378 -3.21 2.03 -10.22
N VAL A 379 -2.30 1.78 -9.28
CA VAL A 379 -2.18 2.51 -8.01
C VAL A 379 -1.91 3.99 -8.24
N MET A 380 -0.99 4.31 -9.15
CA MET A 380 -0.72 5.70 -9.54
C MET A 380 -1.96 6.39 -10.11
N THR A 381 -2.70 5.73 -11.00
CA THR A 381 -3.92 6.30 -11.57
C THR A 381 -5.02 6.51 -10.53
N ASN A 382 -5.13 5.63 -9.52
CA ASN A 382 -6.08 5.80 -8.43
C ASN A 382 -5.75 7.07 -7.63
N ASN A 383 -4.48 7.21 -7.23
CA ASN A 383 -4.01 8.39 -6.48
C ASN A 383 -4.06 9.67 -7.31
N ALA A 384 -3.80 9.58 -8.61
CA ALA A 384 -3.94 10.70 -9.54
C ALA A 384 -5.39 11.15 -9.67
N THR A 385 -6.33 10.20 -9.73
CA THR A 385 -7.77 10.51 -9.75
C THR A 385 -8.19 11.19 -8.45
N ASP A 386 -7.74 10.70 -7.30
CA ASP A 386 -8.04 11.30 -6.00
C ASP A 386 -7.51 12.73 -5.89
N ALA A 387 -6.28 12.97 -6.36
CA ALA A 387 -5.71 14.32 -6.40
C ALA A 387 -6.50 15.24 -7.35
N ALA A 388 -6.86 14.76 -8.54
CA ALA A 388 -7.63 15.54 -9.50
C ALA A 388 -9.03 15.90 -8.98
N ILE A 389 -9.72 14.96 -8.34
CA ILE A 389 -11.02 15.20 -7.69
C ILE A 389 -10.88 16.15 -6.51
N SER A 390 -9.81 16.02 -5.71
CA SER A 390 -9.56 16.94 -4.59
C SER A 390 -9.34 18.37 -5.08
N VAL A 391 -8.58 18.56 -6.17
CA VAL A 391 -8.39 19.86 -6.81
C VAL A 391 -9.69 20.40 -7.40
N ALA A 392 -10.48 19.56 -8.08
CA ALA A 392 -11.76 19.96 -8.65
C ALA A 392 -12.73 20.44 -7.56
N LEU A 393 -12.82 19.70 -6.45
CA LEU A 393 -13.76 19.98 -5.35
C LEU A 393 -13.26 21.03 -4.36
N ALA A 394 -12.00 21.47 -4.46
CA ALA A 394 -11.42 22.44 -3.54
C ALA A 394 -12.25 23.74 -3.44
N ASN A 395 -12.87 24.15 -4.56
CA ASN A 395 -13.64 25.39 -4.66
C ASN A 395 -15.17 25.23 -4.57
N THR A 396 -15.72 24.01 -4.49
CA THR A 396 -17.17 23.86 -4.68
C THR A 396 -18.00 24.14 -3.46
N LEU A 397 -17.93 23.30 -2.45
CA LEU A 397 -18.99 23.29 -1.43
C LEU A 397 -18.53 22.71 -0.09
N PHE A 398 -17.43 21.95 -0.07
CA PHE A 398 -16.87 21.42 1.17
C PHE A 398 -16.34 22.52 2.11
N PHE A 399 -15.97 23.68 1.52
CA PHE A 399 -15.56 24.88 2.25
C PHE A 399 -16.57 26.03 2.14
N SER A 400 -17.46 26.06 1.13
CA SER A 400 -18.51 27.09 1.05
C SER A 400 -19.76 26.74 1.86
N ALA A 401 -20.16 25.47 2.03
CA ALA A 401 -21.18 25.11 3.03
C ALA A 401 -20.67 25.30 4.48
N ALA A 402 -19.37 25.56 4.64
CA ALA A 402 -18.76 25.96 5.89
C ALA A 402 -18.83 27.49 6.12
N THR A 403 -19.40 28.28 5.23
CA THR A 403 -19.59 29.73 5.44
C THR A 403 -20.87 30.08 6.20
N GLY A 404 -21.72 29.10 6.56
CA GLY A 404 -22.89 29.30 7.41
C GLY A 404 -22.59 29.00 8.89
N GLU A 405 -22.92 29.94 9.78
CA GLU A 405 -22.56 30.11 11.20
C GLU A 405 -22.77 28.93 12.16
N ASP A 406 -23.32 27.80 11.71
CA ASP A 406 -23.68 26.71 12.61
C ASP A 406 -22.69 25.54 12.55
N LYS A 407 -21.86 25.42 13.61
CA LYS A 407 -20.96 24.27 13.84
C LYS A 407 -21.69 22.94 13.71
N THR A 408 -22.99 22.90 13.99
CA THR A 408 -23.86 21.73 13.89
C THR A 408 -24.12 21.32 12.44
N LYS A 409 -24.36 22.28 11.54
CA LYS A 409 -24.56 22.03 10.09
C LYS A 409 -23.27 21.55 9.43
N VAL A 410 -22.12 22.12 9.81
CA VAL A 410 -20.79 21.68 9.33
C VAL A 410 -20.42 20.29 9.86
N ALA A 411 -20.69 20.02 11.15
CA ALA A 411 -20.49 18.70 11.74
C ALA A 411 -21.42 17.64 11.12
N LEU A 412 -22.67 17.98 10.81
CA LEU A 412 -23.62 17.11 10.13
C LEU A 412 -23.16 16.81 8.69
N TYR A 413 -22.70 17.83 7.96
CA TYR A 413 -22.15 17.68 6.63
C TYR A 413 -20.90 16.78 6.63
N LEU A 414 -20.00 16.96 7.60
CA LEU A 414 -18.82 16.10 7.75
C LEU A 414 -19.19 14.69 8.22
N LEU A 415 -20.20 14.53 9.07
CA LEU A 415 -20.74 13.23 9.46
C LEU A 415 -21.34 12.50 8.26
N ILE A 416 -22.02 13.19 7.35
CA ILE A 416 -22.49 12.65 6.06
C ILE A 416 -21.31 12.18 5.20
N THR A 417 -20.17 12.86 5.27
CA THR A 417 -18.98 12.49 4.47
C THR A 417 -18.17 11.35 5.11
N ILE A 418 -18.26 11.17 6.43
CA ILE A 418 -17.53 10.14 7.18
C ILE A 418 -18.35 8.85 7.33
N ALA A 419 -19.68 8.97 7.48
CA ALA A 419 -20.59 7.84 7.72
C ALA A 419 -20.52 6.74 6.64
N PRO A 420 -20.36 7.06 5.34
CA PRO A 420 -20.24 6.03 4.31
C PRO A 420 -19.00 5.16 4.49
N PHE A 421 -17.89 5.70 5.01
CA PHE A 421 -16.73 4.86 5.34
C PHE A 421 -17.01 3.92 6.52
N ALA A 422 -17.75 4.36 7.54
CA ALA A 422 -18.17 3.49 8.65
C ALA A 422 -19.13 2.38 8.21
N VAL A 423 -20.02 2.66 7.27
CA VAL A 423 -21.01 1.70 6.77
C VAL A 423 -20.38 0.73 5.75
N ILE A 424 -19.49 1.23 4.89
CA ILE A 424 -18.93 0.45 3.78
C ILE A 424 -17.75 -0.40 4.23
N ALA A 425 -16.92 0.06 5.18
CA ALA A 425 -15.77 -0.72 5.65
C ALA A 425 -16.16 -2.15 6.13
N PRO A 426 -17.24 -2.36 6.92
CA PRO A 426 -17.72 -3.69 7.30
C PRO A 426 -18.22 -4.55 6.12
N LEU A 427 -18.64 -3.92 5.02
CA LEU A 427 -19.17 -4.60 3.84
C LEU A 427 -18.07 -5.07 2.88
N ILE A 428 -16.92 -4.38 2.85
CA ILE A 428 -15.83 -4.66 1.91
C ILE A 428 -15.25 -6.06 2.13
N GLY A 429 -14.90 -6.43 3.36
CA GLY A 429 -14.33 -7.75 3.68
C GLY A 429 -15.23 -8.91 3.22
N PRO A 430 -16.50 -8.97 3.66
CA PRO A 430 -17.45 -10.00 3.21
C PRO A 430 -17.76 -9.96 1.71
N MET A 431 -17.74 -8.79 1.06
CA MET A 431 -17.89 -8.71 -0.41
C MET A 431 -16.68 -9.30 -1.13
N LEU A 432 -15.46 -9.06 -0.62
CA LEU A 432 -14.24 -9.66 -1.14
C LEU A 432 -14.24 -11.18 -0.95
N ASP A 433 -14.69 -11.67 0.20
CA ASP A 433 -14.84 -13.12 0.48
C ASP A 433 -15.83 -13.80 -0.51
N ARG A 434 -16.76 -13.05 -1.12
CA ARG A 434 -17.71 -13.56 -2.13
C ARG A 434 -17.21 -13.42 -3.57
N LEU A 435 -16.25 -12.53 -3.82
CA LEU A 435 -15.62 -12.31 -5.12
C LEU A 435 -14.51 -13.36 -5.35
N GLN A 436 -14.91 -14.62 -5.43
CA GLN A 436 -14.03 -15.76 -5.71
C GLN A 436 -13.53 -15.81 -7.17
N ARG A 437 -14.05 -14.93 -8.03
CA ARG A 437 -13.59 -14.74 -9.42
C ARG A 437 -13.65 -13.26 -9.75
N GLY A 438 -12.65 -12.73 -10.47
CA GLY A 438 -12.72 -11.39 -11.07
C GLY A 438 -12.19 -10.22 -10.24
N ARG A 439 -11.17 -10.39 -9.39
CA ARG A 439 -10.52 -9.25 -8.68
C ARG A 439 -9.99 -8.17 -9.64
N ARG A 440 -9.48 -8.58 -10.81
CA ARG A 440 -9.12 -7.65 -11.89
C ARG A 440 -10.31 -6.85 -12.38
N ILE A 441 -11.44 -7.53 -12.60
CA ILE A 441 -12.70 -6.93 -13.04
C ILE A 441 -13.22 -5.98 -11.95
N ALA A 442 -13.08 -6.32 -10.67
CA ALA A 442 -13.43 -5.44 -9.55
C ALA A 442 -12.55 -4.18 -9.49
N LEU A 443 -11.24 -4.30 -9.72
CA LEU A 443 -10.34 -3.15 -9.85
C LEU A 443 -10.73 -2.28 -11.06
N ALA A 444 -10.94 -2.89 -12.24
CA ALA A 444 -11.33 -2.17 -13.44
C ALA A 444 -12.72 -1.52 -13.32
N SER A 445 -13.69 -2.19 -12.69
CA SER A 445 -15.05 -1.66 -12.49
C SER A 445 -15.04 -0.48 -11.52
N SER A 446 -14.17 -0.48 -10.51
CA SER A 446 -14.01 0.70 -9.64
C SER A 446 -13.66 1.95 -10.46
N PHE A 447 -12.73 1.85 -11.41
CA PHE A 447 -12.41 2.93 -12.34
C PHE A 447 -13.52 3.22 -13.35
N GLY A 448 -14.20 2.22 -13.88
CA GLY A 448 -15.32 2.39 -14.80
C GLY A 448 -16.48 3.16 -14.17
N ILE A 449 -16.87 2.81 -12.94
CA ILE A 449 -17.90 3.52 -12.20
C ILE A 449 -17.42 4.93 -11.84
N ARG A 450 -16.15 5.10 -11.41
CA ARG A 450 -15.58 6.43 -11.17
C ARG A 450 -15.57 7.31 -12.43
N THR A 451 -15.37 6.74 -13.61
CA THR A 451 -15.47 7.46 -14.88
C THR A 451 -16.89 8.01 -15.07
N LEU A 452 -17.90 7.16 -14.87
CA LEU A 452 -19.32 7.57 -14.97
C LEU A 452 -19.65 8.68 -13.97
N LEU A 453 -19.23 8.53 -12.71
CA LEU A 453 -19.45 9.54 -11.67
C LEU A 453 -18.71 10.85 -11.97
N ALA A 454 -17.48 10.80 -12.48
CA ALA A 454 -16.73 11.98 -12.88
C ALA A 454 -17.42 12.72 -14.05
N VAL A 455 -17.97 11.99 -15.02
CA VAL A 455 -18.77 12.60 -16.10
C VAL A 455 -20.06 13.22 -15.55
N ILE A 456 -20.74 12.55 -14.62
CA ILE A 456 -21.92 13.13 -13.94
C ILE A 456 -21.54 14.44 -13.22
N LEU A 457 -20.40 14.46 -12.52
CA LEU A 457 -19.89 15.66 -11.84
C LEU A 457 -19.59 16.81 -12.82
N VAL A 458 -19.04 16.52 -14.00
CA VAL A 458 -18.76 17.54 -15.03
C VAL A 458 -20.02 18.32 -15.40
N PHE A 459 -21.16 17.64 -15.53
CA PHE A 459 -22.42 18.25 -15.97
C PHE A 459 -23.34 18.69 -14.82
N ASN A 460 -23.07 18.28 -13.59
CA ASN A 460 -23.94 18.51 -12.42
C ASN A 460 -23.16 19.11 -11.24
N PHE A 461 -22.17 19.95 -11.55
CA PHE A 461 -21.22 20.48 -10.57
C PHE A 461 -21.89 21.42 -9.55
N ASP A 462 -22.90 22.18 -9.98
CA ASP A 462 -23.64 23.13 -9.13
C ASP A 462 -24.97 22.54 -8.62
N SER A 463 -25.11 21.21 -8.65
CA SER A 463 -26.32 20.50 -8.25
C SER A 463 -26.09 19.68 -6.98
N TRP A 464 -27.18 19.38 -6.25
CA TRP A 464 -27.13 18.45 -5.12
C TRP A 464 -26.59 17.06 -5.50
N ILE A 465 -26.61 16.69 -6.78
CA ILE A 465 -26.01 15.45 -7.33
C ILE A 465 -24.49 15.40 -7.09
N LEU A 466 -23.82 16.55 -6.94
CA LEU A 466 -22.41 16.62 -6.60
C LEU A 466 -22.07 15.78 -5.37
N TYR A 467 -22.88 15.85 -4.31
CA TYR A 467 -22.59 15.19 -3.04
C TYR A 467 -22.58 13.66 -3.15
N PRO A 468 -23.64 12.98 -3.62
CA PRO A 468 -23.62 11.53 -3.78
C PRO A 468 -22.60 11.06 -4.83
N ALA A 469 -22.31 11.86 -5.87
CA ALA A 469 -21.31 11.50 -6.86
C ALA A 469 -19.87 11.60 -6.32
N ALA A 470 -19.54 12.69 -5.61
CA ALA A 470 -18.26 12.85 -4.92
C ALA A 470 -18.06 11.77 -3.84
N LEU A 471 -19.13 11.43 -3.12
CA LEU A 471 -19.14 10.33 -2.18
C LEU A 471 -18.79 9.00 -2.87
N GLY A 472 -19.49 8.66 -3.95
CA GLY A 472 -19.21 7.46 -4.74
C GLY A 472 -17.77 7.41 -5.23
N MET A 473 -17.21 8.55 -5.66
CA MET A 473 -15.80 8.66 -6.06
C MET A 473 -14.84 8.30 -4.92
N MET A 474 -15.08 8.81 -3.71
CA MET A 474 -14.22 8.51 -2.56
C MET A 474 -14.34 7.06 -2.09
N VAL A 475 -15.57 6.52 -2.05
CA VAL A 475 -15.84 5.13 -1.70
C VAL A 475 -15.09 4.18 -2.64
N LEU A 476 -15.22 4.38 -3.94
CA LEU A 476 -14.59 3.53 -4.95
C LEU A 476 -13.06 3.60 -4.88
N SER A 477 -12.48 4.76 -4.53
CA SER A 477 -11.03 4.87 -4.27
C SER A 477 -10.58 4.00 -3.09
N LYS A 478 -11.36 3.98 -2.01
CA LYS A 478 -11.05 3.13 -0.85
C LYS A 478 -11.23 1.66 -1.17
N SER A 479 -12.31 1.29 -1.87
CA SER A 479 -12.50 -0.09 -2.35
C SER A 479 -11.32 -0.55 -3.21
N PHE A 480 -10.84 0.29 -4.14
CA PHE A 480 -9.63 0.01 -4.92
C PHE A 480 -8.41 -0.23 -4.02
N SER A 481 -8.22 0.57 -2.98
CA SER A 481 -7.09 0.42 -2.05
C SER A 481 -7.14 -0.91 -1.29
N VAL A 482 -8.33 -1.39 -0.89
CA VAL A 482 -8.47 -2.71 -0.24
C VAL A 482 -8.18 -3.83 -1.24
N LEU A 483 -8.74 -3.75 -2.46
CA LEU A 483 -8.46 -4.70 -3.53
C LEU A 483 -6.97 -4.76 -3.88
N LYS A 484 -6.30 -3.60 -3.94
CA LYS A 484 -4.84 -3.50 -4.13
C LYS A 484 -4.11 -4.30 -3.05
N SER A 485 -4.42 -4.09 -1.77
CA SER A 485 -3.76 -4.81 -0.67
C SER A 485 -3.96 -6.32 -0.77
N ALA A 486 -5.14 -6.78 -1.23
CA ALA A 486 -5.41 -8.20 -1.45
C ALA A 486 -4.74 -8.80 -2.70
N VAL A 487 -4.41 -7.97 -3.71
CA VAL A 487 -3.77 -8.40 -4.97
C VAL A 487 -2.25 -8.31 -4.91
N THR A 488 -1.70 -7.39 -4.11
CA THR A 488 -0.25 -7.12 -4.06
C THR A 488 0.59 -8.37 -3.77
N PRO A 489 0.23 -9.26 -2.83
CA PRO A 489 1.00 -10.49 -2.57
C PRO A 489 1.08 -11.44 -3.77
N ARG A 490 0.11 -11.40 -4.69
CA ARG A 490 0.04 -12.31 -5.85
C ARG A 490 0.86 -11.86 -7.05
N VAL A 491 1.28 -10.60 -7.04
CA VAL A 491 2.10 -10.03 -8.10
C VAL A 491 3.52 -9.79 -7.58
N LEU A 492 3.89 -10.38 -6.45
CA LEU A 492 5.21 -10.22 -5.85
C LEU A 492 6.25 -11.04 -6.66
N PRO A 493 7.29 -10.41 -7.22
CA PRO A 493 8.44 -11.12 -7.77
C PRO A 493 9.25 -11.85 -6.67
N PRO A 494 9.94 -12.96 -7.00
CA PRO A 494 10.79 -13.72 -6.06
C PRO A 494 11.82 -12.87 -5.32
N GLU A 495 12.34 -11.85 -6.00
CA GLU A 495 13.55 -11.14 -5.58
C GLU A 495 13.25 -9.98 -4.60
N ILE A 496 11.98 -9.67 -4.34
CA ILE A 496 11.57 -8.54 -3.52
C ILE A 496 10.51 -8.92 -2.49
N ASP A 497 10.72 -8.48 -1.25
CA ASP A 497 9.76 -8.67 -0.16
C ASP A 497 8.52 -7.75 -0.32
N LEU A 498 7.40 -8.14 0.29
CA LEU A 498 6.14 -7.39 0.22
C LEU A 498 6.28 -5.98 0.82
N VAL A 499 7.12 -5.82 1.84
CA VAL A 499 7.35 -4.54 2.53
C VAL A 499 7.96 -3.50 1.59
N ARG A 500 8.96 -3.92 0.82
CA ARG A 500 9.64 -3.13 -0.20
C ARG A 500 8.73 -2.84 -1.37
N VAL A 501 7.91 -3.81 -1.79
CA VAL A 501 6.87 -3.58 -2.80
C VAL A 501 5.82 -2.57 -2.34
N ASN A 502 5.30 -2.71 -1.12
CA ASN A 502 4.29 -1.78 -0.61
C ASN A 502 4.84 -0.36 -0.46
N SER A 503 6.11 -0.25 -0.01
CA SER A 503 6.85 1.01 0.01
C SER A 503 7.03 1.60 -1.40
N ARG A 504 7.40 0.79 -2.38
CA ARG A 504 7.56 1.18 -3.79
C ARG A 504 6.24 1.66 -4.38
N LEU A 505 5.16 0.92 -4.20
CA LEU A 505 3.80 1.30 -4.62
C LEU A 505 3.35 2.62 -3.98
N THR A 506 3.69 2.84 -2.70
CA THR A 506 3.38 4.09 -1.99
C THR A 506 4.16 5.26 -2.55
N VAL A 507 5.46 5.11 -2.80
CA VAL A 507 6.31 6.15 -3.40
C VAL A 507 5.83 6.52 -4.81
N PHE A 508 5.58 5.53 -5.66
CA PHE A 508 5.05 5.77 -7.01
C PHE A 508 3.68 6.43 -6.98
N GLY A 509 2.80 5.93 -6.11
CA GLY A 509 1.47 6.50 -5.90
C GLY A 509 1.51 7.95 -5.41
N LEU A 510 2.45 8.30 -4.53
CA LEU A 510 2.57 9.65 -3.97
C LEU A 510 3.23 10.63 -4.96
N ILE A 511 4.41 10.28 -5.48
CA ILE A 511 5.19 11.18 -6.35
C ILE A 511 4.52 11.30 -7.72
N GLY A 512 4.27 10.16 -8.38
CA GLY A 512 3.73 10.15 -9.74
C GLY A 512 2.22 10.30 -9.80
N GLY A 513 1.50 9.77 -8.82
CA GLY A 513 0.04 9.93 -8.70
C GLY A 513 -0.33 11.27 -8.07
N THR A 514 -0.20 11.41 -6.75
CA THR A 514 -0.75 12.55 -6.01
C THR A 514 -0.07 13.88 -6.35
N ILE A 515 1.27 13.98 -6.23
CA ILE A 515 1.99 15.24 -6.43
C ILE A 515 2.00 15.61 -7.93
N GLY A 516 2.43 14.67 -8.77
CA GLY A 516 2.51 14.89 -10.22
C GLY A 516 1.17 15.21 -10.86
N ALA A 517 0.16 14.34 -10.67
CA ALA A 517 -1.15 14.57 -11.26
C ALA A 517 -1.93 15.68 -10.57
N GLY A 518 -1.74 15.91 -9.26
CA GLY A 518 -2.32 17.04 -8.55
C GLY A 518 -1.84 18.39 -9.08
N ALA A 519 -0.55 18.52 -9.41
CA ALA A 519 0.00 19.72 -10.05
C ALA A 519 -0.59 19.94 -11.45
N VAL A 520 -0.74 18.87 -12.25
CA VAL A 520 -1.39 18.95 -13.58
C VAL A 520 -2.86 19.33 -13.45
N ALA A 521 -3.58 18.69 -12.53
CA ALA A 521 -4.98 19.02 -12.24
C ALA A 521 -5.12 20.47 -11.77
N GLY A 522 -4.21 20.95 -10.92
CA GLY A 522 -4.17 22.34 -10.46
C GLY A 522 -3.93 23.32 -11.60
N ALA A 523 -2.98 23.04 -12.50
CA ALA A 523 -2.74 23.85 -13.68
C ALA A 523 -3.96 23.89 -14.63
N LEU A 524 -4.63 22.74 -14.81
CA LEU A 524 -5.87 22.67 -15.60
C LEU A 524 -7.03 23.40 -14.91
N ALA A 525 -7.11 23.34 -13.57
CA ALA A 525 -8.09 24.07 -12.81
C ALA A 525 -7.90 25.58 -12.91
N LEU A 526 -6.63 26.05 -12.89
CA LEU A 526 -6.31 27.46 -13.11
C LEU A 526 -6.63 27.92 -14.54
N ALA A 527 -6.49 27.05 -15.54
CA ALA A 527 -6.72 27.40 -16.94
C ALA A 527 -8.19 27.30 -17.38
N PHE A 528 -8.93 26.31 -16.87
CA PHE A 528 -10.26 25.93 -17.36
C PHE A 528 -11.30 25.78 -16.24
N GLY A 529 -11.00 26.24 -15.02
CA GLY A 529 -11.84 26.02 -13.84
C GLY A 529 -11.87 24.57 -13.38
N SER A 530 -12.66 24.29 -12.35
CA SER A 530 -12.82 22.95 -11.76
C SER A 530 -13.23 21.88 -12.77
N THR A 531 -13.99 22.25 -13.81
CA THR A 531 -14.38 21.37 -14.92
C THR A 531 -13.17 20.82 -15.67
N GLY A 532 -12.09 21.60 -15.81
CA GLY A 532 -10.83 21.14 -16.39
C GLY A 532 -10.17 20.01 -15.60
N ALA A 533 -10.17 20.13 -14.26
CA ALA A 533 -9.67 19.07 -13.39
C ALA A 533 -10.56 17.81 -13.42
N LEU A 534 -11.87 17.96 -13.56
CA LEU A 534 -12.79 16.83 -13.71
C LEU A 534 -12.60 16.08 -15.04
N TRP A 535 -12.45 16.79 -16.16
CA TRP A 535 -12.13 16.13 -17.44
C TRP A 535 -10.80 15.39 -17.41
N PHE A 536 -9.81 15.94 -16.71
CA PHE A 536 -8.57 15.22 -16.44
C PHE A 536 -8.81 13.97 -15.59
N ALA A 537 -9.63 14.04 -14.54
CA ALA A 537 -10.02 12.87 -13.75
C ALA A 537 -10.74 11.79 -14.59
N VAL A 538 -11.60 12.18 -15.54
CA VAL A 538 -12.23 11.26 -16.51
C VAL A 538 -11.16 10.55 -17.36
N ALA A 539 -10.20 11.29 -17.92
CA ALA A 539 -9.14 10.69 -18.72
C ALA A 539 -8.28 9.71 -17.90
N VAL A 540 -7.91 10.09 -16.67
CA VAL A 540 -7.11 9.25 -15.76
C VAL A 540 -7.88 7.99 -15.34
N THR A 541 -9.19 8.09 -15.08
CA THR A 541 -10.01 6.94 -14.68
C THR A 541 -10.24 5.95 -15.83
N VAL A 542 -10.47 6.43 -17.05
CA VAL A 542 -10.52 5.56 -18.25
C VAL A 542 -9.19 4.83 -18.43
N PHE A 543 -8.07 5.56 -18.29
CA PHE A 543 -6.75 4.96 -18.39
C PHE A 543 -6.48 3.97 -17.25
N GLY A 544 -6.92 4.27 -16.03
CA GLY A 544 -6.87 3.37 -14.87
C GLY A 544 -7.64 2.07 -15.11
N ALA A 545 -8.85 2.14 -15.65
CA ALA A 545 -9.64 0.95 -16.01
C ALA A 545 -8.89 0.08 -17.04
N TYR A 546 -8.29 0.70 -18.05
CA TYR A 546 -7.47 0.01 -19.04
C TYR A 546 -6.24 -0.68 -18.41
N LEU A 547 -5.52 0.02 -17.53
CA LEU A 547 -4.34 -0.52 -16.85
C LEU A 547 -4.69 -1.65 -15.89
N SER A 548 -5.81 -1.55 -15.16
CA SER A 548 -6.31 -2.64 -14.32
C SER A 548 -6.59 -3.90 -15.14
N MET A 549 -7.08 -3.76 -16.38
CA MET A 549 -7.30 -4.91 -17.27
C MET A 549 -6.02 -5.55 -17.81
N ARG A 550 -4.85 -4.88 -17.69
CA ARG A 550 -3.55 -5.46 -18.02
C ARG A 550 -2.95 -6.30 -16.89
N ILE A 551 -3.55 -6.30 -15.70
CA ILE A 551 -3.11 -7.20 -14.62
C ILE A 551 -3.36 -8.65 -15.08
N PRO A 552 -2.39 -9.55 -14.96
CA PRO A 552 -2.53 -10.92 -15.48
C PRO A 552 -3.69 -11.71 -14.86
N SER A 553 -4.29 -12.62 -15.62
CA SER A 553 -5.50 -13.35 -15.22
C SER A 553 -5.26 -14.40 -14.12
N TRP A 554 -4.03 -14.89 -13.94
CA TRP A 554 -3.72 -15.85 -12.87
C TRP A 554 -3.92 -15.25 -11.46
N VAL A 555 -3.89 -13.91 -11.34
CA VAL A 555 -4.21 -13.17 -10.11
C VAL A 555 -5.67 -13.38 -9.66
N GLU A 556 -6.54 -13.86 -10.56
CA GLU A 556 -7.99 -14.04 -10.34
C GLU A 556 -8.39 -15.44 -9.85
N VAL A 557 -7.49 -16.43 -9.83
CA VAL A 557 -7.80 -17.81 -9.40
C VAL A 557 -7.80 -17.87 -7.88
N THR A 558 -8.98 -18.08 -7.26
CA THR A 558 -9.13 -18.19 -5.79
C THR A 558 -9.92 -19.43 -5.38
N GLU A 559 -9.85 -20.50 -6.17
CA GLU A 559 -10.46 -21.78 -5.79
C GLU A 559 -9.69 -22.34 -4.59
N GLY A 560 -10.35 -22.42 -3.42
CA GLY A 560 -9.76 -22.89 -2.16
C GLY A 560 -9.65 -21.86 -1.03
N GLU A 561 -10.01 -20.58 -1.22
CA GLU A 561 -9.88 -19.58 -0.14
C GLU A 561 -10.78 -19.84 1.08
N VAL A 562 -10.18 -19.84 2.27
CA VAL A 562 -10.86 -19.98 3.57
C VAL A 562 -11.03 -18.58 4.19
N PRO A 563 -12.25 -18.15 4.54
CA PRO A 563 -12.45 -16.84 5.17
C PRO A 563 -11.75 -16.75 6.53
N ALA A 564 -10.97 -15.69 6.75
CA ALA A 564 -10.32 -15.44 8.04
C ALA A 564 -11.36 -15.14 9.14
N THR A 565 -11.00 -15.02 10.42
CA THR A 565 -11.88 -14.51 11.48
C THR A 565 -11.13 -13.89 12.65
N ILE A 566 -11.67 -12.81 13.22
CA ILE A 566 -11.01 -12.06 14.30
C ILE A 566 -11.24 -12.78 15.65
N THR A 567 -12.44 -13.33 15.82
CA THR A 567 -12.88 -14.07 17.01
C THR A 567 -12.20 -15.42 17.07
N TYR A 568 -11.92 -15.89 18.28
CA TYR A 568 -11.29 -17.18 18.56
C TYR A 568 -12.03 -17.85 19.73
N HIS A 569 -12.46 -19.10 19.56
CA HIS A 569 -13.30 -19.82 20.53
C HIS A 569 -12.65 -21.17 20.90
N PRO A 570 -11.74 -21.19 21.90
CA PRO A 570 -10.95 -22.38 22.22
C PRO A 570 -11.79 -23.58 22.72
N ASP A 571 -12.97 -23.33 23.30
CA ASP A 571 -13.81 -24.37 23.92
C ASP A 571 -14.91 -24.93 22.98
N GLU A 572 -15.20 -24.25 21.86
CA GLU A 572 -16.25 -24.64 20.89
C GLU A 572 -15.69 -25.09 19.52
N ALA A 573 -14.37 -25.12 19.37
CA ALA A 573 -13.70 -25.51 18.13
C ALA A 573 -13.93 -26.99 17.81
N HIS A 574 -15.00 -27.29 17.07
CA HIS A 574 -15.13 -28.57 16.39
C HIS A 574 -14.03 -28.64 15.30
N HIS A 575 -12.97 -29.39 15.57
CA HIS A 575 -11.88 -29.60 14.61
C HIS A 575 -12.44 -30.14 13.29
N ALA A 576 -12.12 -29.48 12.19
CA ALA A 576 -12.57 -29.85 10.84
C ALA A 576 -12.17 -31.29 10.41
N GLY A 577 -11.27 -31.94 11.16
CA GLY A 577 -10.78 -33.30 10.89
C GLY A 577 -11.35 -34.43 11.77
N SER A 578 -12.21 -34.18 12.76
CA SER A 578 -12.60 -35.21 13.76
C SER A 578 -14.05 -35.69 13.71
N ALA A 579 -14.92 -35.09 12.89
CA ALA A 579 -16.33 -35.49 12.80
C ALA A 579 -16.58 -36.43 11.60
N PRO A 580 -17.26 -37.58 11.78
CA PRO A 580 -17.66 -38.43 10.67
C PRO A 580 -18.66 -37.72 9.75
N PRO A 581 -18.55 -37.86 8.42
CA PRO A 581 -19.43 -37.15 7.48
C PRO A 581 -20.89 -37.59 7.67
N GLN A 582 -21.74 -36.68 8.12
CA GLN A 582 -23.19 -36.87 8.15
C GLN A 582 -23.76 -36.66 6.74
N PRO A 583 -24.57 -37.59 6.20
CA PRO A 583 -25.05 -37.54 4.81
C PRO A 583 -25.95 -36.33 4.46
N ASP A 584 -26.54 -35.66 5.46
CA ASP A 584 -27.55 -34.62 5.26
C ASP A 584 -27.17 -33.24 5.85
N ALA A 585 -25.94 -33.08 6.36
CA ALA A 585 -25.48 -31.82 6.94
C ALA A 585 -25.07 -30.83 5.83
N LYS A 586 -25.57 -29.59 5.88
CA LYS A 586 -25.10 -28.50 5.00
C LYS A 586 -23.59 -28.34 5.17
N PRO A 587 -22.82 -28.09 4.09
CA PRO A 587 -21.38 -27.92 4.19
C PRO A 587 -21.08 -26.78 5.18
N ALA A 588 -20.45 -27.15 6.30
CA ALA A 588 -20.12 -26.19 7.34
C ALA A 588 -19.00 -25.28 6.84
N LYS A 589 -19.13 -23.97 7.05
CA LYS A 589 -18.16 -22.99 6.54
C LYS A 589 -16.97 -22.94 7.48
N VAL A 590 -15.89 -23.57 7.04
CA VAL A 590 -14.57 -23.49 7.69
C VAL A 590 -14.09 -22.04 7.69
N ARG A 591 -13.51 -21.59 8.81
CA ARG A 591 -12.93 -20.25 8.97
C ARG A 591 -11.57 -20.32 9.64
N GLN A 592 -10.69 -19.39 9.30
CA GLN A 592 -9.32 -19.32 9.83
C GLN A 592 -9.20 -18.18 10.87
N PRO A 593 -9.10 -18.46 12.18
CA PRO A 593 -8.86 -17.41 13.16
C PRO A 593 -7.50 -16.72 12.94
N LEU A 594 -7.43 -15.42 13.20
CA LEU A 594 -6.17 -14.65 13.08
C LEU A 594 -5.14 -15.07 14.15
N GLY A 595 -3.85 -14.95 13.86
CA GLY A 595 -2.80 -15.19 14.86
C GLY A 595 -2.77 -14.16 15.99
N ARG A 596 -2.01 -14.45 17.06
CA ARG A 596 -1.79 -13.50 18.16
C ARG A 596 -1.08 -12.23 17.69
N ALA A 597 -0.02 -12.35 16.90
CA ALA A 597 0.76 -11.19 16.48
C ALA A 597 -0.08 -10.27 15.57
N VAL A 598 -0.91 -10.84 14.69
CA VAL A 598 -1.88 -10.10 13.88
C VAL A 598 -2.82 -9.26 14.75
N ILE A 599 -3.33 -9.81 15.86
CA ILE A 599 -4.31 -9.13 16.72
C ILE A 599 -3.67 -8.03 17.57
N ILE A 600 -2.45 -8.25 18.04
CA ILE A 600 -1.63 -7.17 18.63
C ILE A 600 -1.44 -6.06 17.59
N GLY A 601 -1.13 -6.46 16.35
CA GLY A 601 -1.06 -5.60 15.18
C GLY A 601 -2.32 -4.77 15.00
N LEU A 602 -3.51 -5.39 15.03
CA LEU A 602 -4.80 -4.73 14.85
C LEU A 602 -5.13 -3.73 15.95
N TRP A 603 -4.91 -4.09 17.22
CA TRP A 603 -5.15 -3.17 18.33
C TRP A 603 -4.22 -1.96 18.30
N GLY A 604 -2.93 -2.18 18.09
CA GLY A 604 -1.96 -1.08 18.04
C GLY A 604 -2.16 -0.19 16.81
N ASN A 605 -2.32 -0.78 15.62
CA ASN A 605 -2.60 -0.01 14.41
C ASN A 605 -3.94 0.73 14.50
N GLY A 606 -5.00 0.09 15.00
CA GLY A 606 -6.30 0.73 15.22
C GLY A 606 -6.17 1.95 16.14
N THR A 607 -5.43 1.81 17.24
CA THR A 607 -5.14 2.91 18.17
C THR A 607 -4.43 4.07 17.48
N ILE A 608 -3.41 3.79 16.67
CA ILE A 608 -2.70 4.82 15.89
C ILE A 608 -3.65 5.47 14.87
N ARG A 609 -4.51 4.67 14.22
CA ARG A 609 -5.50 5.15 13.25
C ARG A 609 -6.51 6.11 13.86
N VAL A 610 -6.96 5.88 15.10
CA VAL A 610 -7.80 6.84 15.85
C VAL A 610 -7.11 8.19 15.94
N LEU A 611 -5.82 8.26 16.30
CA LEU A 611 -5.12 9.55 16.36
C LEU A 611 -5.01 10.20 14.97
N THR A 612 -4.63 9.44 13.94
CA THR A 612 -4.50 10.01 12.59
C THR A 612 -5.83 10.54 12.04
N GLY A 613 -6.95 9.86 12.31
CA GLY A 613 -8.29 10.32 11.95
C GLY A 613 -8.68 11.57 12.73
N PHE A 614 -8.43 11.58 14.03
CA PHE A 614 -8.64 12.75 14.89
C PHE A 614 -7.87 13.96 14.34
N LEU A 615 -6.57 13.85 14.13
CA LEU A 615 -5.73 14.94 13.64
C LEU A 615 -6.18 15.46 12.27
N THR A 616 -6.62 14.58 11.37
CA THR A 616 -7.05 14.96 10.02
C THR A 616 -8.22 15.94 10.05
N LEU A 617 -9.23 15.67 10.88
CA LEU A 617 -10.44 16.51 10.95
C LEU A 617 -10.32 17.60 12.00
N TYR A 618 -9.80 17.28 13.18
CA TYR A 618 -9.65 18.23 14.28
C TYR A 618 -8.85 19.46 13.87
N ILE A 619 -7.70 19.27 13.22
CA ILE A 619 -6.87 20.40 12.77
C ILE A 619 -7.58 21.25 11.72
N ALA A 620 -8.41 20.65 10.86
CA ALA A 620 -9.20 21.41 9.90
C ALA A 620 -10.17 22.38 10.59
N PHE A 621 -10.85 21.92 11.64
CA PHE A 621 -11.73 22.77 12.45
C PHE A 621 -10.96 23.79 13.28
N VAL A 622 -9.84 23.42 13.89
CA VAL A 622 -9.03 24.34 14.67
C VAL A 622 -8.43 25.44 13.79
N ALA A 623 -7.98 25.10 12.57
CA ALA A 623 -7.52 26.10 11.61
C ALA A 623 -8.65 27.07 11.29
N LYS A 624 -9.84 26.56 10.96
CA LYS A 624 -11.01 27.41 10.67
C LYS A 624 -11.41 28.30 11.85
N SER A 625 -11.40 27.78 13.09
CA SER A 625 -11.89 28.50 14.27
C SER A 625 -10.92 29.54 14.81
N ARG A 626 -9.61 29.45 14.48
CA ARG A 626 -8.57 30.32 15.05
C ARG A 626 -8.04 31.37 14.08
N THR A 627 -8.42 31.32 12.81
CA THR A 627 -7.87 32.23 11.79
C THR A 627 -8.83 33.34 11.39
N ASP A 628 -9.95 33.55 12.09
CA ASP A 628 -10.93 34.63 11.86
C ASP A 628 -11.18 34.91 10.35
N HIS A 629 -11.30 33.84 9.56
CA HIS A 629 -11.50 33.86 8.09
C HIS A 629 -10.35 34.43 7.24
N GLU A 630 -9.15 34.68 7.77
CA GLU A 630 -7.96 34.97 6.94
C GLU A 630 -7.54 33.72 6.13
N PRO A 631 -7.74 33.71 4.79
CA PRO A 631 -7.57 32.48 4.01
C PRO A 631 -6.10 32.03 3.95
N LEU A 632 -5.17 32.98 3.99
CA LEU A 632 -3.74 32.70 3.92
C LEU A 632 -3.23 32.00 5.18
N GLN A 633 -3.64 32.47 6.36
CA GLN A 633 -3.21 31.88 7.63
C GLN A 633 -3.80 30.48 7.80
N GLN A 634 -5.07 30.27 7.43
CA GLN A 634 -5.71 28.97 7.40
C GLN A 634 -4.96 27.99 6.49
N ALA A 635 -4.64 28.43 5.26
CA ALA A 635 -3.87 27.65 4.30
C ALA A 635 -2.46 27.30 4.83
N MET A 636 -1.80 28.22 5.54
CA MET A 636 -0.48 27.96 6.15
C MET A 636 -0.56 26.92 7.28
N MET A 637 -1.57 26.98 8.14
CA MET A 637 -1.76 25.99 9.22
C MET A 637 -2.02 24.59 8.66
N LEU A 638 -2.95 24.48 7.71
CA LEU A 638 -3.26 23.22 7.04
C LEU A 638 -2.07 22.72 6.22
N GLY A 639 -1.35 23.63 5.56
CA GLY A 639 -0.13 23.33 4.81
C GLY A 639 0.98 22.76 5.69
N LEU A 640 1.22 23.35 6.87
CA LEU A 640 2.21 22.86 7.83
C LEU A 640 1.88 21.44 8.32
N VAL A 641 0.63 21.21 8.73
CA VAL A 641 0.20 19.92 9.26
C VAL A 641 0.14 18.86 8.15
N GLY A 642 -0.31 19.24 6.95
CA GLY A 642 -0.27 18.39 5.76
C GLY A 642 1.16 18.00 5.35
N ALA A 643 2.10 18.95 5.41
CA ALA A 643 3.52 18.67 5.18
C ALA A 643 4.09 17.71 6.24
N ALA A 644 3.74 17.92 7.51
CA ALA A 644 4.13 17.03 8.60
C ALA A 644 3.58 15.60 8.41
N ALA A 645 2.32 15.46 7.99
CA ALA A 645 1.72 14.17 7.66
C ALA A 645 2.44 13.46 6.51
N GLY A 646 2.72 14.19 5.42
CA GLY A 646 3.44 13.68 4.26
C GLY A 646 4.86 13.21 4.60
N LEU A 647 5.63 14.03 5.32
CA LEU A 647 6.97 13.70 5.80
C LEU A 647 6.97 12.49 6.73
N GLY A 648 6.04 12.46 7.69
CA GLY A 648 5.89 11.34 8.62
C GLY A 648 5.59 10.04 7.88
N ASN A 649 4.58 10.04 7.00
CA ASN A 649 4.22 8.86 6.20
C ASN A 649 5.39 8.38 5.33
N PHE A 650 6.13 9.29 4.70
CA PHE A 650 7.32 8.94 3.93
C PHE A 650 8.41 8.31 4.82
N ALA A 651 8.73 8.94 5.96
CA ALA A 651 9.74 8.44 6.90
C ALA A 651 9.39 7.06 7.45
N GLY A 652 8.12 6.83 7.80
CA GLY A 652 7.65 5.53 8.29
C GLY A 652 7.76 4.42 7.25
N ASN A 653 7.35 4.67 6.00
CA ASN A 653 7.51 3.69 4.91
C ASN A 653 8.99 3.43 4.59
N ALA A 654 9.81 4.48 4.51
CA ALA A 654 11.25 4.35 4.25
C ALA A 654 11.98 3.59 5.36
N THR A 655 11.53 3.75 6.61
CA THR A 655 12.05 3.01 7.77
C THR A 655 11.61 1.54 7.70
N GLY A 656 10.33 1.28 7.43
CA GLY A 656 9.80 -0.07 7.25
C GLY A 656 10.53 -0.87 6.17
N ALA A 657 10.87 -0.23 5.04
CA ALA A 657 11.60 -0.86 3.94
C ALA A 657 13.06 -1.25 4.25
N ARG A 658 13.66 -0.69 5.31
CA ARG A 658 15.07 -0.93 5.69
C ARG A 658 15.22 -1.77 6.94
N LEU A 659 14.16 -1.95 7.73
CA LEU A 659 14.19 -2.73 8.95
C LEU A 659 13.94 -4.21 8.63
N LYS A 660 14.81 -5.10 9.11
CA LYS A 660 14.49 -6.53 9.24
C LYS A 660 13.46 -6.67 10.37
N LEU A 661 12.19 -6.92 10.02
CA LEU A 661 11.06 -6.95 10.97
C LEU A 661 11.05 -8.25 11.79
N GLY A 662 12.08 -8.51 12.61
CA GLY A 662 12.17 -9.77 13.37
C GLY A 662 11.10 -9.93 14.47
N ARG A 663 10.57 -8.83 15.02
CA ARG A 663 9.49 -8.86 16.04
C ARG A 663 8.40 -7.82 15.73
N PRO A 664 7.50 -8.06 14.75
CA PRO A 664 6.52 -7.08 14.29
C PRO A 664 5.59 -6.57 15.41
N ALA A 665 5.15 -7.45 16.31
CA ALA A 665 4.29 -7.09 17.44
C ALA A 665 4.93 -6.08 18.40
N LEU A 666 6.26 -6.18 18.63
CA LEU A 666 6.99 -5.25 19.48
C LEU A 666 7.13 -3.88 18.81
N ILE A 667 7.31 -3.84 17.48
CA ILE A 667 7.36 -2.59 16.70
C ILE A 667 6.02 -1.86 16.80
N VAL A 668 4.91 -2.58 16.64
CA VAL A 668 3.56 -2.01 16.78
C VAL A 668 3.33 -1.45 18.19
N LEU A 669 3.74 -2.17 19.24
CA LEU A 669 3.63 -1.70 20.62
C LEU A 669 4.43 -0.40 20.84
N ARG A 670 5.66 -0.34 20.34
CA ARG A 670 6.51 0.88 20.41
C ARG A 670 5.87 2.04 19.66
N CYS A 671 5.38 1.82 18.44
CA CYS A 671 4.69 2.84 17.64
C CYS A 671 3.46 3.39 18.39
N THR A 672 2.67 2.50 18.99
CA THR A 672 1.46 2.87 19.75
C THR A 672 1.84 3.69 21.00
N ALA A 673 2.90 3.30 21.71
CA ALA A 673 3.40 4.05 22.85
C ALA A 673 3.92 5.45 22.45
N SER A 674 4.67 5.57 21.35
CA SER A 674 5.14 6.86 20.84
C SER A 674 3.98 7.81 20.48
N VAL A 675 2.93 7.27 19.87
CA VAL A 675 1.70 8.00 19.52
C VAL A 675 0.93 8.47 20.76
N TRP A 676 0.83 7.63 21.80
CA TRP A 676 0.25 8.03 23.07
C TRP A 676 1.06 9.14 23.76
N ILE A 677 2.39 9.00 23.82
CA ILE A 677 3.27 10.01 24.44
C ILE A 677 3.09 11.38 23.78
N ILE A 678 3.12 11.44 22.43
CA ILE A 678 3.01 12.73 21.74
C ILE A 678 1.62 13.36 21.87
N ALA A 679 0.55 12.56 21.94
CA ALA A 679 -0.80 13.06 22.20
C ALA A 679 -0.92 13.69 23.60
N VAL A 680 -0.32 13.06 24.62
CA VAL A 680 -0.26 13.63 25.98
C VAL A 680 0.56 14.92 26.00
N ILE A 681 1.69 14.98 25.30
CA ILE A 681 2.48 16.22 25.18
C ILE A 681 1.67 17.33 24.50
N ALA A 682 0.94 17.01 23.43
CA ALA A 682 0.08 17.98 22.75
C ALA A 682 -1.05 18.50 23.67
N ALA A 683 -1.63 17.63 24.50
CA ALA A 683 -2.63 18.00 25.52
C ALA A 683 -2.07 19.00 26.55
N LEU A 684 -0.80 18.85 26.94
CA LEU A 684 -0.16 19.69 27.96
C LEU A 684 0.36 21.03 27.43
N THR A 685 0.58 21.15 26.12
CA THR A 685 1.30 22.29 25.51
C THR A 685 0.41 23.27 24.76
N ASP A 686 -0.81 22.87 24.40
CA ASP A 686 -1.86 23.69 23.75
C ASP A 686 -1.35 24.55 22.57
N ASN A 687 -0.51 23.99 21.70
CA ASN A 687 0.08 24.74 20.59
C ASN A 687 0.08 23.97 19.25
N LEU A 688 0.13 24.74 18.15
CA LEU A 688 0.11 24.21 16.79
C LEU A 688 1.37 23.38 16.45
N MET A 689 2.52 23.73 17.01
CA MET A 689 3.78 23.03 16.69
C MET A 689 3.79 21.60 17.24
N THR A 690 3.24 21.38 18.43
CA THR A 690 3.11 20.04 19.02
C THR A 690 2.02 19.24 18.31
N ALA A 691 0.96 19.88 17.82
CA ALA A 691 -0.02 19.23 16.95
C ALA A 691 0.58 18.81 15.59
N ALA A 692 1.42 19.65 14.98
CA ALA A 692 2.17 19.30 13.77
C ALA A 692 3.16 18.16 14.02
N LEU A 693 3.90 18.20 15.14
CA LEU A 693 4.80 17.11 15.54
C LEU A 693 4.03 15.80 15.84
N ALA A 694 2.87 15.88 16.50
CA ALA A 694 1.98 14.75 16.69
C ALA A 694 1.54 14.15 15.36
N THR A 695 1.24 14.99 14.36
CA THR A 695 0.88 14.54 13.02
C THR A 695 2.02 13.83 12.31
N LEU A 696 3.25 14.35 12.42
CA LEU A 696 4.44 13.71 11.88
C LEU A 696 4.67 12.34 12.51
N ILE A 697 4.68 12.26 13.84
CA ILE A 697 4.92 11.02 14.58
C ILE A 697 3.79 10.01 14.34
N ALA A 698 2.53 10.44 14.38
CA ALA A 698 1.38 9.58 14.13
C ALA A 698 1.38 9.02 12.71
N SER A 699 1.75 9.82 11.71
CA SER A 699 1.81 9.37 10.30
C SER A 699 2.97 8.40 10.08
N ALA A 700 4.14 8.65 10.69
CA ALA A 700 5.27 7.72 10.64
C ALA A 700 4.98 6.39 11.35
N ALA A 701 4.44 6.47 12.56
CA ALA A 701 4.01 5.31 13.34
C ALA A 701 2.92 4.52 12.61
N SER A 702 1.95 5.20 11.97
CA SER A 702 0.88 4.54 11.21
C SER A 702 1.42 3.78 10.00
N ALA A 703 2.40 4.33 9.29
CA ALA A 703 3.03 3.66 8.15
C ALA A 703 3.85 2.44 8.60
N LEU A 704 4.70 2.61 9.62
CA LEU A 704 5.56 1.52 10.13
C LEU A 704 4.75 0.40 10.81
N ALA A 705 3.73 0.75 11.59
CA ALA A 705 2.84 -0.22 12.22
C ALA A 705 2.01 -0.99 11.17
N LYS A 706 1.63 -0.34 10.07
CA LYS A 706 0.89 -1.01 8.97
C LYS A 706 1.79 -2.02 8.26
N VAL A 707 3.02 -1.64 7.94
CA VAL A 707 4.05 -2.54 7.40
C VAL A 707 4.25 -3.76 8.33
N SER A 708 4.31 -3.53 9.65
CA SER A 708 4.46 -4.61 10.63
C SER A 708 3.25 -5.54 10.69
N LEU A 709 2.03 -4.99 10.60
CA LEU A 709 0.80 -5.78 10.55
C LEU A 709 0.70 -6.61 9.27
N ASP A 710 1.09 -6.03 8.13
CA ASP A 710 1.09 -6.73 6.85
C ASP A 710 2.07 -7.91 6.87
N ALA A 711 3.26 -7.74 7.48
CA ALA A 711 4.21 -8.82 7.70
C ALA A 711 3.65 -9.93 8.61
N SER A 712 3.01 -9.59 9.73
CA SER A 712 2.36 -10.57 10.61
C SER A 712 1.23 -11.33 9.91
N LEU A 713 0.44 -10.66 9.05
CA LEU A 713 -0.62 -11.31 8.29
C LEU A 713 -0.09 -12.34 7.30
N GLN A 714 1.09 -12.13 6.73
CA GLN A 714 1.72 -13.08 5.81
C GLN A 714 2.33 -14.28 6.52
N HIS A 715 2.95 -14.04 7.67
CA HIS A 715 3.61 -15.08 8.45
C HIS A 715 2.60 -15.97 9.22
N ASP A 716 1.55 -15.38 9.80
CA ASP A 716 0.65 -16.10 10.73
C ASP A 716 -0.60 -16.69 10.07
N LEU A 717 -0.82 -16.49 8.77
CA LEU A 717 -2.00 -17.02 8.06
C LEU A 717 -1.60 -17.97 6.93
N PRO A 718 -2.32 -19.10 6.75
CA PRO A 718 -2.17 -19.94 5.58
C PRO A 718 -2.56 -19.18 4.31
N GLU A 719 -1.94 -19.52 3.17
CA GLU A 719 -2.11 -18.81 1.89
C GLU A 719 -3.58 -18.62 1.49
N GLU A 720 -4.42 -19.62 1.78
CA GLU A 720 -5.86 -19.64 1.54
C GLU A 720 -6.62 -18.50 2.25
N SER A 721 -6.08 -17.99 3.36
CA SER A 721 -6.74 -17.02 4.25
C SER A 721 -6.09 -15.64 4.26
N ILE A 722 -4.88 -15.49 3.69
CA ILE A 722 -4.12 -14.22 3.68
C ILE A 722 -4.96 -13.07 3.11
N ALA A 723 -5.58 -13.28 1.95
CA ALA A 723 -6.37 -12.24 1.29
C ALA A 723 -7.59 -11.79 2.12
N SER A 724 -8.30 -12.74 2.75
CA SER A 724 -9.41 -12.46 3.65
C SER A 724 -8.93 -11.73 4.92
N GLY A 725 -7.77 -12.13 5.45
CA GLY A 725 -7.09 -11.46 6.57
C GLY A 725 -6.74 -10.00 6.27
N PHE A 726 -6.23 -9.70 5.07
CA PHE A 726 -6.00 -8.32 4.60
C PHE A 726 -7.31 -7.52 4.49
N GLY A 727 -8.38 -8.13 3.95
CA GLY A 727 -9.68 -7.46 3.84
C GLY A 727 -10.25 -7.07 5.21
N ARG A 728 -10.20 -7.99 6.19
CA ARG A 728 -10.76 -7.75 7.53
C ARG A 728 -9.91 -6.81 8.37
N SER A 729 -8.59 -6.92 8.28
CA SER A 729 -7.69 -6.00 8.98
C SER A 729 -7.91 -4.57 8.50
N GLU A 730 -8.02 -4.36 7.20
CA GLU A 730 -8.26 -3.04 6.61
C GLU A 730 -9.60 -2.44 7.06
N THR A 731 -10.66 -3.24 7.15
CA THR A 731 -11.94 -2.83 7.74
C THR A 731 -11.77 -2.27 9.16
N VAL A 732 -11.04 -2.98 10.04
CA VAL A 732 -10.80 -2.54 11.43
C VAL A 732 -10.06 -1.21 11.48
N LEU A 733 -9.03 -1.05 10.63
CA LEU A 733 -8.24 0.18 10.55
C LEU A 733 -9.07 1.37 10.08
N GLN A 734 -9.96 1.17 9.10
CA GLN A 734 -10.86 2.21 8.61
C GLN A 734 -11.88 2.62 9.67
N LEU A 735 -12.49 1.66 10.37
CA LEU A 735 -13.41 1.96 11.47
C LEU A 735 -12.72 2.74 12.60
N SER A 736 -11.48 2.38 12.93
CA SER A 736 -10.69 3.09 13.92
C SER A 736 -10.36 4.52 13.48
N TRP A 737 -10.01 4.72 12.20
CA TRP A 737 -9.78 6.06 11.64
C TRP A 737 -11.06 6.90 11.69
N VAL A 738 -12.21 6.32 11.34
CA VAL A 738 -13.52 7.00 11.39
C VAL A 738 -13.88 7.40 12.82
N LEU A 739 -13.67 6.52 13.80
CA LEU A 739 -13.85 6.86 15.22
C LEU A 739 -13.00 8.07 15.61
N GLY A 740 -11.74 8.10 15.19
CA GLY A 740 -10.85 9.24 15.36
C GLY A 740 -11.39 10.52 14.74
N GLY A 741 -11.81 10.45 13.48
CA GLY A 741 -12.40 11.57 12.76
C GLY A 741 -13.65 12.12 13.45
N ALA A 742 -14.55 11.24 13.90
CA ALA A 742 -15.74 11.62 14.66
C ALA A 742 -15.38 12.37 15.95
N LEU A 743 -14.37 11.91 16.70
CA LEU A 743 -13.84 12.64 17.84
C LEU A 743 -13.32 14.03 17.43
N GLY A 744 -12.61 14.12 16.29
CA GLY A 744 -12.09 15.39 15.79
C GLY A 744 -13.16 16.40 15.38
N VAL A 745 -14.34 15.94 14.98
CA VAL A 745 -15.50 16.78 14.61
C VAL A 745 -16.29 17.21 15.86
N LEU A 746 -16.51 16.27 16.79
CA LEU A 746 -17.40 16.47 17.94
C LEU A 746 -16.74 17.24 19.09
N LEU A 747 -15.40 17.29 19.13
CA LEU A 747 -14.67 17.89 20.24
C LEU A 747 -14.42 19.40 20.03
N PRO A 748 -14.40 20.19 21.12
CA PRO A 748 -14.06 21.61 21.08
C PRO A 748 -12.64 21.88 20.52
N THR A 749 -12.47 23.00 19.83
CA THR A 749 -11.25 23.40 19.07
C THR A 749 -10.08 23.89 19.95
N GLU A 750 -10.21 23.79 21.26
CA GLU A 750 -9.14 23.99 22.24
C GLU A 750 -8.25 22.75 22.29
N TYR A 751 -6.97 22.87 21.87
CA TYR A 751 -6.09 21.71 21.70
C TYR A 751 -5.99 20.88 22.98
N TRP A 752 -5.88 21.51 24.14
CA TRP A 752 -5.80 20.77 25.40
C TRP A 752 -7.03 19.87 25.65
N ILE A 753 -8.24 20.30 25.27
CA ILE A 753 -9.47 19.49 25.43
C ILE A 753 -9.43 18.32 24.45
N GLY A 754 -9.24 18.61 23.15
CA GLY A 754 -9.23 17.60 22.10
C GLY A 754 -8.17 16.53 22.34
N PHE A 755 -6.93 16.95 22.63
CA PHE A 755 -5.82 16.04 22.89
C PHE A 755 -5.93 15.30 24.23
N THR A 756 -6.57 15.87 25.26
CA THR A 756 -6.84 15.13 26.50
C THR A 756 -7.82 13.99 26.26
N VAL A 757 -8.94 14.27 25.57
CA VAL A 757 -9.96 13.25 25.28
C VAL A 757 -9.38 12.15 24.40
N VAL A 758 -8.69 12.48 23.30
CA VAL A 758 -8.09 11.45 22.43
C VAL A 758 -7.04 10.64 23.19
N SER A 759 -6.26 11.25 24.10
CA SER A 759 -5.28 10.52 24.92
C SER A 759 -5.92 9.46 25.83
N VAL A 760 -7.15 9.67 26.31
CA VAL A 760 -7.89 8.64 27.07
C VAL A 760 -8.19 7.42 26.19
N PHE A 761 -8.70 7.64 24.97
CA PHE A 761 -8.93 6.54 24.01
C PHE A 761 -7.62 5.82 23.65
N LEU A 762 -6.54 6.58 23.41
CA LEU A 762 -5.22 5.99 23.13
C LEU A 762 -4.67 5.20 24.31
N THR A 763 -4.98 5.60 25.55
CA THR A 763 -4.57 4.86 26.76
C THR A 763 -5.23 3.48 26.81
N ILE A 764 -6.54 3.42 26.51
CA ILE A 764 -7.29 2.15 26.45
C ILE A 764 -6.71 1.26 25.35
N GLY A 765 -6.48 1.81 24.16
CA GLY A 765 -5.89 1.09 23.03
C GLY A 765 -4.47 0.57 23.31
N LEU A 766 -3.61 1.39 23.93
CA LEU A 766 -2.26 1.00 24.33
C LEU A 766 -2.30 -0.10 25.41
N LEU A 767 -3.17 0.02 26.41
CA LEU A 767 -3.33 -0.99 27.45
C LEU A 767 -3.79 -2.33 26.86
N GLN A 768 -4.78 -2.31 25.97
CA GLN A 768 -5.26 -3.51 25.28
C GLN A 768 -4.18 -4.14 24.40
N THR A 769 -3.39 -3.32 23.68
CA THR A 769 -2.25 -3.79 22.86
C THR A 769 -1.19 -4.45 23.74
N PHE A 770 -0.85 -3.83 24.88
CA PHE A 770 0.13 -4.34 25.83
C PHE A 770 -0.32 -5.64 26.50
N LEU A 771 -1.58 -5.73 26.91
CA LEU A 771 -2.14 -6.94 27.51
C LEU A 771 -2.17 -8.09 26.49
N SER A 772 -2.58 -7.81 25.25
CA SER A 772 -2.54 -8.78 24.14
C SER A 772 -1.11 -9.27 23.87
N TYR A 773 -0.13 -8.36 23.94
CA TYR A 773 1.29 -8.69 23.85
C TYR A 773 1.77 -9.58 25.00
N ARG A 774 1.19 -9.46 26.20
CA ARG A 774 1.47 -10.35 27.34
C ARG A 774 0.65 -11.65 27.36
N GLY A 775 -0.32 -11.80 26.46
CA GLY A 775 -1.17 -13.00 26.38
C GLY A 775 -2.44 -12.93 27.23
N SER A 776 -2.84 -11.73 27.64
CA SER A 776 -4.13 -11.42 28.26
C SER A 776 -4.94 -10.45 27.40
N SER A 777 -6.17 -10.10 27.79
CA SER A 777 -7.02 -9.15 27.04
C SER A 777 -8.03 -8.50 27.98
N LEU A 778 -8.41 -7.24 27.71
CA LEU A 778 -9.55 -6.57 28.36
C LEU A 778 -10.88 -7.10 27.83
N LEU A 779 -10.91 -7.59 26.59
CA LEU A 779 -12.09 -8.10 25.91
C LEU A 779 -11.92 -9.62 25.62
N PRO A 780 -12.75 -10.49 26.21
CA PRO A 780 -12.74 -11.93 25.92
C PRO A 780 -12.93 -12.21 24.42
N GLY A 781 -12.18 -13.16 23.85
CA GLY A 781 -12.29 -13.55 22.43
C GLY A 781 -11.64 -12.60 21.40
N LEU A 782 -11.26 -11.38 21.81
CA LEU A 782 -10.59 -10.37 20.97
C LEU A 782 -9.11 -10.13 21.36
N GLY A 783 -8.55 -11.06 22.14
CA GLY A 783 -7.17 -11.12 22.64
C GLY A 783 -7.02 -12.28 23.65
N GLY A 784 -5.81 -12.51 24.19
CA GLY A 784 -5.57 -13.52 25.24
C GLY A 784 -4.56 -14.61 24.87
N LYS A 785 -4.65 -15.78 25.53
CA LYS A 785 -3.83 -17.00 25.27
C LYS A 785 -4.24 -17.68 23.96
N ARG A 786 -4.23 -16.95 22.86
CA ARG A 786 -4.39 -17.51 21.52
C ARG A 786 -3.01 -17.95 20.99
N PRO A 787 -2.94 -19.06 20.22
CA PRO A 787 -1.70 -19.46 19.57
C PRO A 787 -1.28 -18.45 18.50
N ASP A 788 0.00 -18.48 18.12
CA ASP A 788 0.52 -17.63 17.04
C ASP A 788 -0.04 -18.09 15.67
N LEU A 789 -0.15 -19.41 15.45
CA LEU A 789 -0.90 -20.04 14.35
C LEU A 789 -2.17 -20.71 14.92
N ALA A 790 -3.34 -20.19 14.59
CA ALA A 790 -4.61 -20.78 15.03
C ALA A 790 -5.08 -21.87 14.05
N GLU A 791 -5.68 -22.96 14.55
CA GLU A 791 -6.31 -23.97 13.71
C GLU A 791 -7.64 -23.48 13.14
N GLN A 792 -8.07 -24.04 12.00
CA GLN A 792 -9.34 -23.72 11.36
C GLN A 792 -10.54 -24.18 12.21
N GLU A 793 -11.53 -23.30 12.38
CA GLU A 793 -12.76 -23.57 13.15
C GLU A 793 -13.96 -23.75 12.20
N VAL A 794 -14.83 -24.71 12.53
CA VAL A 794 -16.12 -24.91 11.85
C VAL A 794 -17.21 -24.15 12.62
N THR A 795 -17.64 -22.99 12.10
CA THR A 795 -18.71 -22.22 12.75
C THR A 795 -20.07 -22.45 12.07
N GLU A 796 -21.13 -22.65 12.86
CA GLU A 796 -22.49 -22.49 12.34
C GLU A 796 -22.72 -21.05 11.90
N VAL A 797 -23.25 -20.87 10.69
CA VAL A 797 -23.40 -19.54 10.10
C VAL A 797 -24.48 -18.77 10.87
N ILE A 798 -24.05 -17.86 11.76
CA ILE A 798 -24.91 -16.84 12.36
C ILE A 798 -25.24 -15.79 11.28
N TYR A 799 -26.10 -16.14 10.32
CA TYR A 799 -26.67 -15.19 9.35
C TYR A 799 -27.38 -14.04 10.06
N THR A 800 -27.85 -14.26 11.28
CA THR A 800 -28.48 -13.24 12.12
C THR A 800 -27.54 -12.10 12.48
N ALA A 801 -26.24 -12.33 12.70
CA ALA A 801 -25.31 -11.26 13.10
C ALA A 801 -25.03 -10.29 11.94
N ILE A 802 -24.78 -10.79 10.72
CA ILE A 802 -24.55 -9.96 9.54
C ILE A 802 -25.84 -9.25 9.10
N SER A 803 -26.99 -9.94 9.19
CA SER A 803 -28.30 -9.35 8.90
C SER A 803 -28.65 -8.26 9.91
N VAL A 804 -28.39 -8.48 11.20
CA VAL A 804 -28.57 -7.48 12.26
C VAL A 804 -27.59 -6.34 12.08
N LEU A 805 -26.33 -6.57 11.70
CA LEU A 805 -25.37 -5.48 11.46
C LEU A 805 -25.73 -4.66 10.22
N MET A 806 -26.25 -5.29 9.16
CA MET A 806 -26.80 -4.59 7.99
C MET A 806 -28.08 -3.82 8.32
N VAL A 807 -28.97 -4.40 9.13
CA VAL A 807 -30.19 -3.72 9.58
C VAL A 807 -29.84 -2.57 10.52
N VAL A 808 -28.87 -2.73 11.43
CA VAL A 808 -28.39 -1.67 12.33
C VAL A 808 -27.68 -0.58 11.54
N ALA A 809 -26.86 -0.92 10.55
CA ALA A 809 -26.21 0.06 9.67
C ALA A 809 -27.22 0.78 8.77
N LEU A 810 -28.23 0.07 8.24
CA LEU A 810 -29.32 0.64 7.46
C LEU A 810 -30.23 1.52 8.34
N VAL A 811 -30.55 1.10 9.56
CA VAL A 811 -31.33 1.88 10.52
C VAL A 811 -30.54 3.09 10.98
N ALA A 812 -29.23 2.97 11.24
CA ALA A 812 -28.37 4.11 11.53
C ALA A 812 -28.29 5.07 10.34
N TYR A 813 -28.16 4.55 9.12
CA TYR A 813 -28.19 5.36 7.89
C TYR A 813 -29.53 6.06 7.69
N VAL A 814 -30.65 5.35 7.82
CA VAL A 814 -32.01 5.91 7.70
C VAL A 814 -32.30 6.86 8.87
N SER A 815 -31.79 6.61 10.06
CA SER A 815 -31.95 7.50 11.22
C SER A 815 -31.12 8.76 11.06
N VAL A 816 -29.89 8.66 10.55
CA VAL A 816 -29.05 9.82 10.21
C VAL A 816 -29.68 10.58 9.05
N LEU A 817 -30.13 9.91 7.98
CA LEU A 817 -30.83 10.53 6.85
C LEU A 817 -32.16 11.14 7.29
N PHE A 818 -32.89 10.52 8.22
CA PHE A 818 -34.12 11.05 8.79
C PHE A 818 -33.83 12.23 9.70
N VAL A 819 -32.76 12.20 10.51
CA VAL A 819 -32.31 13.35 11.31
C VAL A 819 -31.78 14.46 10.42
N ILE A 820 -31.19 14.15 9.25
CA ILE A 820 -30.76 15.13 8.26
C ILE A 820 -31.97 15.74 7.56
N ILE A 821 -32.91 14.94 7.06
CA ILE A 821 -34.14 15.44 6.43
C ILE A 821 -34.98 16.19 7.46
N LYS A 822 -35.04 15.70 8.70
CA LYS A 822 -35.71 16.36 9.81
C LYS A 822 -34.99 17.64 10.19
N ASN A 823 -33.66 17.71 10.33
CA ASN A 823 -32.95 18.96 10.63
C ASN A 823 -32.89 19.94 9.44
N ILE A 824 -32.92 19.46 8.20
CA ILE A 824 -33.09 20.29 7.01
C ILE A 824 -34.51 20.86 6.97
N ASN A 825 -35.52 20.10 7.45
CA ASN A 825 -36.90 20.54 7.52
C ASN A 825 -37.29 21.25 8.84
N ASP A 826 -36.51 21.08 9.91
CA ASP A 826 -36.78 21.62 11.27
C ASP A 826 -36.00 22.89 11.57
N ASP A 827 -35.09 23.32 10.67
CA ASP A 827 -34.59 24.69 10.63
C ASP A 827 -34.54 25.17 9.17
N PRO A 828 -35.69 25.57 8.56
CA PRO A 828 -35.61 26.75 7.72
C PRO A 828 -34.97 27.82 8.60
N GLU A 829 -33.90 28.45 8.14
CA GLU A 829 -33.28 29.60 8.81
C GLU A 829 -34.39 30.40 9.51
N LYS A 830 -34.35 30.49 10.85
CA LYS A 830 -35.20 31.45 11.54
C LYS A 830 -34.75 32.81 11.04
N LEU A 831 -35.39 33.26 9.96
CA LEU A 831 -35.23 34.62 9.48
C LEU A 831 -35.50 35.53 10.67
N PRO A 832 -34.72 36.59 10.85
CA PRO A 832 -34.90 37.48 12.00
C PRO A 832 -36.37 37.93 12.06
N VAL A 833 -37.00 37.72 13.21
CA VAL A 833 -38.41 38.02 13.40
C VAL A 833 -38.54 39.38 14.06
N ILE A 834 -39.42 40.21 13.51
CA ILE A 834 -39.79 41.49 14.13
C ILE A 834 -41.23 41.39 14.59
N THR A 835 -41.45 41.70 15.86
CA THR A 835 -42.79 41.71 16.44
C THR A 835 -43.34 43.13 16.40
N ALA A 836 -44.50 43.31 15.77
CA ALA A 836 -45.19 44.58 15.70
C ALA A 836 -46.50 44.52 16.50
N TYR A 837 -46.72 45.54 17.33
CA TYR A 837 -47.90 45.65 18.18
C TYR A 837 -48.56 47.02 17.98
N ALA A 838 -49.86 47.00 17.69
CA ALA A 838 -50.69 48.19 17.67
C ALA A 838 -52.14 47.83 17.99
N HIS A 839 -52.83 48.72 18.70
CA HIS A 839 -54.28 48.64 18.93
C HIS A 839 -54.79 47.27 19.41
N GLY A 840 -54.07 46.63 20.34
CA GLY A 840 -54.46 45.34 20.91
C GLY A 840 -54.19 44.12 20.01
N LYS A 841 -53.53 44.30 18.86
CA LYS A 841 -53.09 43.21 17.98
C LYS A 841 -51.57 43.16 17.91
N THR A 842 -51.03 41.95 17.97
CA THR A 842 -49.62 41.65 17.75
C THR A 842 -49.50 40.80 16.50
N ILE A 843 -48.52 41.12 15.65
CA ILE A 843 -48.09 40.28 14.54
C ILE A 843 -46.59 40.02 14.65
N GLU A 844 -46.18 38.83 14.22
CA GLU A 844 -44.77 38.49 14.01
C GLU A 844 -44.51 38.50 12.52
N THR A 845 -43.43 39.15 12.11
CA THR A 845 -43.13 39.42 10.70
C THR A 845 -41.76 38.86 10.34
N ASN A 846 -41.74 38.14 9.22
CA ASN A 846 -40.51 37.72 8.55
C ASN A 846 -40.11 38.77 7.49
N PRO A 847 -38.86 38.74 6.99
CA PRO A 847 -38.44 39.60 5.89
C PRO A 847 -39.36 39.40 4.67
N ALA A 848 -39.87 40.50 4.14
CA ALA A 848 -40.68 40.55 2.92
C ALA A 848 -39.81 40.43 1.65
N GLY A 849 -38.55 40.84 1.69
CA GLY A 849 -37.68 40.79 0.52
C GLY A 849 -36.18 40.96 0.82
N PHE A 850 -35.39 40.76 -0.23
CA PHE A 850 -33.95 40.97 -0.25
C PHE A 850 -33.58 41.83 -1.47
N CYS A 851 -32.78 42.88 -1.27
CA CYS A 851 -32.30 43.77 -2.34
C CYS A 851 -30.77 43.88 -2.34
N THR A 852 -30.17 44.23 -3.47
CA THR A 852 -28.77 44.71 -3.52
C THR A 852 -28.64 46.07 -2.83
N ILE A 853 -27.44 46.43 -2.34
CA ILE A 853 -27.21 47.73 -1.65
C ILE A 853 -27.61 48.94 -2.49
N ASP A 854 -27.47 48.87 -3.82
CA ASP A 854 -27.85 49.94 -4.74
C ASP A 854 -29.35 49.91 -5.12
N LEU A 855 -30.13 49.02 -4.49
CA LEU A 855 -31.56 48.78 -4.74
C LEU A 855 -31.88 48.44 -6.21
N SER A 856 -30.88 48.04 -7.01
CA SER A 856 -31.06 47.77 -8.44
C SER A 856 -31.69 46.39 -8.70
N GLN A 857 -31.52 45.43 -7.80
CA GLN A 857 -32.09 44.09 -7.89
C GLN A 857 -32.75 43.73 -6.56
N CYS A 858 -34.08 43.58 -6.58
CA CYS A 858 -34.89 43.21 -5.43
C CYS A 858 -35.66 41.92 -5.73
N ALA A 859 -35.54 40.93 -4.84
CA ALA A 859 -36.30 39.71 -4.85
C ALA A 859 -37.27 39.72 -3.67
N GLN A 860 -38.55 39.42 -3.92
CA GLN A 860 -39.52 39.22 -2.86
C GLN A 860 -39.33 37.81 -2.29
N VAL A 861 -39.06 37.72 -0.98
CA VAL A 861 -38.72 36.46 -0.28
C VAL A 861 -39.82 36.05 0.69
N GLY A 862 -40.67 36.99 1.12
CA GLY A 862 -41.76 36.75 2.07
C GLY A 862 -42.99 37.62 1.83
N ASP A 863 -43.93 37.52 2.77
CA ASP A 863 -45.21 38.22 2.73
C ASP A 863 -45.08 39.67 3.23
N ILE A 864 -45.90 40.56 2.68
CA ILE A 864 -46.12 41.90 3.25
C ILE A 864 -47.24 41.75 4.28
N TYR A 865 -46.94 42.07 5.54
CA TYR A 865 -47.90 41.89 6.63
C TYR A 865 -48.77 43.13 6.79
N ALA A 866 -50.03 42.94 7.16
CA ALA A 866 -50.96 44.03 7.43
C ALA A 866 -51.29 44.10 8.92
N LEU A 867 -51.12 45.27 9.54
CA LEU A 867 -51.50 45.55 10.92
C LEU A 867 -52.19 46.91 10.98
N ASP A 868 -53.51 46.90 11.16
CA ASP A 868 -54.30 48.13 11.27
C ASP A 868 -53.83 49.01 12.44
N VAL A 869 -53.35 50.22 12.14
CA VAL A 869 -52.93 51.23 13.12
C VAL A 869 -53.85 52.45 12.99
N PRO A 870 -54.88 52.58 13.84
CA PRO A 870 -55.78 53.73 13.81
C PRO A 870 -55.04 55.05 14.10
N ALA A 871 -55.53 56.15 13.53
CA ALA A 871 -55.00 57.48 13.80
C ALA A 871 -54.96 57.77 15.32
N GLY A 872 -53.82 58.27 15.80
CA GLY A 872 -53.59 58.57 17.22
C GLY A 872 -53.06 57.40 18.06
N TYR A 873 -52.90 56.20 17.49
CA TYR A 873 -52.23 55.07 18.16
C TYR A 873 -50.81 54.87 17.64
N PRO A 874 -49.81 54.65 18.52
CA PRO A 874 -48.46 54.34 18.10
C PRO A 874 -48.32 52.87 17.69
N LEU A 875 -47.35 52.58 16.82
CA LEU A 875 -46.90 51.24 16.49
C LEU A 875 -45.64 50.92 17.29
N GLN A 876 -45.66 49.82 18.04
CA GLN A 876 -44.51 49.33 18.79
C GLN A 876 -43.84 48.18 18.04
N LEU A 877 -42.53 48.30 17.83
CA LEU A 877 -41.70 47.29 17.18
C LEU A 877 -40.74 46.73 18.22
N SER A 878 -40.69 45.40 18.34
CA SER A 878 -39.67 44.69 19.10
C SER A 878 -38.80 43.92 18.11
N LEU A 879 -37.49 44.12 18.22
CA LEU A 879 -36.50 43.55 17.31
C LEU A 879 -35.85 42.34 17.97
N SER A 880 -35.53 41.31 17.19
CA SER A 880 -34.63 40.26 17.67
C SER A 880 -33.20 40.78 17.78
N THR A 881 -32.37 40.11 18.58
CA THR A 881 -30.94 40.41 18.70
C THR A 881 -30.23 40.34 17.35
N ASP A 882 -30.70 39.47 16.46
CA ASP A 882 -30.14 39.29 15.12
C ASP A 882 -30.33 40.53 14.22
N VAL A 883 -31.32 41.38 14.52
CA VAL A 883 -31.50 42.67 13.85
C VAL A 883 -30.82 43.80 14.62
N SER A 884 -30.97 43.83 15.95
CA SER A 884 -30.46 44.94 16.77
C SER A 884 -28.94 44.99 16.85
N ASP A 885 -28.25 43.85 16.76
CA ASP A 885 -26.79 43.76 16.91
C ASP A 885 -26.02 44.16 15.62
N ALA A 886 -26.75 44.55 14.57
CA ALA A 886 -26.21 45.05 13.31
C ALA A 886 -26.70 46.48 13.03
N GLN A 887 -26.15 47.14 12.00
CA GLN A 887 -26.63 48.45 11.57
C GLN A 887 -27.90 48.27 10.72
N TRP A 888 -28.97 48.98 11.08
CA TRP A 888 -30.27 48.86 10.42
C TRP A 888 -30.97 50.22 10.30
N ALA A 889 -31.94 50.34 9.40
CA ALA A 889 -32.71 51.55 9.19
C ALA A 889 -34.22 51.30 9.28
N LEU A 890 -34.94 52.28 9.83
CA LEU A 890 -36.39 52.30 9.91
C LEU A 890 -36.96 53.39 9.02
N LEU A 891 -37.87 53.05 8.12
CA LEU A 891 -38.61 53.99 7.30
C LEU A 891 -40.09 53.93 7.69
N ALA A 892 -40.61 54.97 8.35
CA ALA A 892 -42.03 55.12 8.60
C ALA A 892 -42.65 56.02 7.53
N VAL A 893 -43.69 55.54 6.85
CA VAL A 893 -44.35 56.23 5.74
C VAL A 893 -45.72 56.74 6.20
N TYR A 894 -45.92 58.05 6.08
CA TYR A 894 -47.16 58.74 6.41
C TYR A 894 -47.81 59.31 5.16
N GLU A 895 -49.11 59.13 5.02
CA GLU A 895 -49.92 59.68 3.91
C GLU A 895 -50.79 60.84 4.41
N ASP A 896 -50.82 61.94 3.65
CA ASP A 896 -51.71 63.08 3.91
C ASP A 896 -53.07 62.96 3.20
N ALA A 897 -53.99 63.90 3.45
CA ALA A 897 -55.33 63.90 2.85
C ALA A 897 -55.35 64.10 1.32
N ASP A 898 -54.24 64.58 0.73
CA ASP A 898 -54.08 64.72 -0.72
C ASP A 898 -53.46 63.45 -1.35
N GLY A 899 -53.15 62.43 -0.53
CA GLY A 899 -52.55 61.16 -0.94
C GLY A 899 -51.03 61.21 -1.10
N ASN A 900 -50.36 62.28 -0.66
CA ASN A 900 -48.90 62.35 -0.73
C ASN A 900 -48.28 61.59 0.44
N GLN A 901 -47.35 60.69 0.12
CA GLN A 901 -46.60 59.91 1.10
C GLN A 901 -45.28 60.60 1.45
N THR A 902 -44.99 60.69 2.75
CA THR A 902 -43.76 61.28 3.30
C THR A 902 -43.16 60.33 4.33
N GLY A 903 -41.85 60.11 4.24
CA GLY A 903 -41.10 59.29 5.21
C GLY A 903 -39.61 59.52 5.03
N GLU A 904 -38.89 59.69 6.14
CA GLU A 904 -37.43 59.77 6.15
C GLU A 904 -36.88 58.56 6.92
N PRO A 905 -35.86 57.87 6.38
CA PRO A 905 -35.27 56.73 7.07
C PRO A 905 -34.43 57.20 8.25
N ARG A 906 -34.58 56.52 9.40
CA ARG A 906 -33.72 56.67 10.57
C ARG A 906 -32.81 55.48 10.70
N VAL A 907 -31.50 55.71 10.68
CA VAL A 907 -30.47 54.69 10.87
C VAL A 907 -30.21 54.49 12.37
N PHE A 908 -30.00 53.25 12.78
CA PHE A 908 -29.64 52.82 14.12
C PHE A 908 -28.31 52.08 14.10
N GLU A 909 -27.44 52.39 15.06
CA GLU A 909 -26.17 51.71 15.24
C GLU A 909 -26.33 50.35 15.95
N PRO A 910 -25.39 49.40 15.78
CA PRO A 910 -25.40 48.11 16.47
C PRO A 910 -25.62 48.24 17.98
N GLY A 911 -26.67 47.60 18.49
CA GLY A 911 -27.07 47.59 19.90
C GLY A 911 -27.79 48.85 20.39
N GLU A 912 -28.09 49.83 19.52
CA GLU A 912 -28.71 51.10 19.93
C GLU A 912 -30.13 50.91 20.48
N ALA A 913 -30.93 50.04 19.86
CA ALA A 913 -32.32 49.82 20.23
C ALA A 913 -32.76 48.37 20.02
N LEU A 914 -33.40 47.77 21.04
CA LEU A 914 -34.08 46.46 20.98
C LEU A 914 -35.59 46.61 20.71
N ALA A 915 -36.13 47.81 20.87
CA ALA A 915 -37.51 48.14 20.59
C ALA A 915 -37.63 49.60 20.16
N VAL A 916 -38.53 49.88 19.22
CA VAL A 916 -38.79 51.23 18.71
C VAL A 916 -40.29 51.50 18.71
N THR A 917 -40.68 52.66 19.20
CA THR A 917 -42.07 53.16 19.08
C THR A 917 -42.13 54.13 17.91
N VAL A 918 -42.93 53.79 16.90
CA VAL A 918 -43.28 54.67 15.79
C VAL A 918 -44.53 55.42 16.20
N GLU A 919 -44.36 56.71 16.48
CA GLU A 919 -45.45 57.58 16.91
C GLU A 919 -46.48 57.78 15.78
N SER A 920 -47.75 57.95 16.16
CA SER A 920 -48.72 58.52 15.21
C SER A 920 -48.28 59.94 14.85
N SER A 921 -48.50 60.36 13.60
CA SER A 921 -48.14 61.72 13.18
C SER A 921 -48.73 62.77 14.12
N SER A 922 -47.97 63.82 14.42
CA SER A 922 -48.43 64.97 15.20
C SER A 922 -49.38 65.88 14.42
N ASP A 923 -49.44 65.70 13.10
CA ASP A 923 -50.40 66.33 12.20
C ASP A 923 -51.64 65.43 12.07
N PRO A 924 -52.84 65.87 12.50
CA PRO A 924 -54.06 65.07 12.47
C PRO A 924 -54.52 64.67 11.06
N VAL A 925 -53.90 65.23 10.02
CA VAL A 925 -54.20 64.93 8.61
C VAL A 925 -53.31 63.82 8.05
N LYS A 926 -52.23 63.43 8.76
CA LYS A 926 -51.27 62.41 8.31
C LYS A 926 -51.46 61.08 9.03
N GLN A 927 -51.74 60.02 8.28
CA GLN A 927 -51.91 58.66 8.81
C GLN A 927 -50.66 57.83 8.51
N LEU A 928 -50.22 57.01 9.47
CA LEU A 928 -49.18 56.00 9.23
C LEU A 928 -49.75 54.93 8.29
N VAL A 929 -49.21 54.81 7.08
CA VAL A 929 -49.69 53.86 6.06
C VAL A 929 -48.76 52.65 5.87
N GLY A 930 -47.50 52.76 6.29
CA GLY A 930 -46.61 51.62 6.35
C GLY A 930 -45.30 51.88 7.09
N VAL A 931 -44.62 50.78 7.42
CA VAL A 931 -43.28 50.80 8.02
C VAL A 931 -42.41 49.76 7.31
N GLU A 932 -41.20 50.17 6.97
CA GLU A 932 -40.15 49.28 6.47
C GLU A 932 -38.93 49.29 7.37
N ILE A 933 -38.30 48.12 7.48
CA ILE A 933 -37.06 47.94 8.23
C ILE A 933 -36.05 47.34 7.27
N HIS A 934 -34.89 47.96 7.17
CA HIS A 934 -33.82 47.57 6.25
C HIS A 934 -32.59 47.17 7.06
N LEU A 935 -32.18 45.91 6.94
CA LEU A 935 -31.00 45.35 7.60
C LEU A 935 -29.91 45.08 6.57
N ALA A 936 -28.73 45.65 6.76
CA ALA A 936 -27.58 45.35 5.90
C ALA A 936 -27.00 43.96 6.25
N VAL A 937 -26.80 43.12 5.24
CA VAL A 937 -26.34 41.73 5.39
C VAL A 937 -25.30 41.41 4.32
N GLY A 938 -24.27 40.63 4.69
CA GLY A 938 -23.21 40.17 3.79
C GLY A 938 -21.89 40.95 3.88
N GLU A 939 -20.84 40.42 3.26
CA GLU A 939 -19.47 40.97 3.28
C GLU A 939 -18.88 41.01 1.85
N GLY A 940 -18.19 42.09 1.47
CA GLY A 940 -17.57 42.22 0.14
C GLY A 940 -18.55 42.50 -1.00
N SER A 941 -18.42 41.79 -2.14
CA SER A 941 -19.25 42.02 -3.34
C SER A 941 -20.66 41.41 -3.29
N GLU A 942 -21.01 40.72 -2.20
CA GLU A 942 -22.31 40.08 -1.98
C GLU A 942 -23.14 40.77 -0.89
N GLN A 943 -22.89 42.07 -0.65
CA GLN A 943 -23.70 42.83 0.31
C GLN A 943 -25.11 43.13 -0.23
N GLY A 944 -26.11 42.92 0.60
CA GLY A 944 -27.51 43.21 0.32
C GLY A 944 -28.29 43.67 1.55
N LEU A 945 -29.58 43.93 1.35
CA LEU A 945 -30.52 44.48 2.32
C LEU A 945 -31.68 43.50 2.50
N LEU A 946 -31.85 42.98 3.71
CA LEU A 946 -33.10 42.30 4.11
C LEU A 946 -34.14 43.37 4.48
N ILE A 947 -35.35 43.22 3.97
CA ILE A 947 -36.42 44.21 4.10
C ILE A 947 -37.63 43.57 4.76
N TRP A 948 -38.12 44.15 5.86
CA TRP A 948 -39.46 43.90 6.39
C TRP A 948 -40.39 45.01 5.93
N SER A 949 -41.63 44.66 5.61
CA SER A 949 -42.65 45.63 5.19
C SER A 949 -43.97 45.33 5.89
N ILE A 950 -44.48 46.32 6.63
CA ILE A 950 -45.74 46.25 7.36
C ILE A 950 -46.65 47.35 6.85
N LYS A 951 -47.78 46.98 6.28
CA LYS A 951 -48.82 47.90 5.86
C LYS A 951 -49.75 48.21 7.04
N THR A 952 -49.96 49.49 7.33
CA THR A 952 -50.67 49.91 8.55
C THR A 952 -52.06 50.52 8.32
N ALA A 953 -52.44 50.76 7.06
CA ALA A 953 -53.76 51.28 6.66
C ALA A 953 -54.29 50.61 5.37
#